data_AF-F7NVX7-F1
#
_entry.id   AF-F7NVX7-F1
#
_cell.length_a   1.000
_cell.length_b   1.000
_cell.length_c   1.000
_cell.angle_alpha   90.00
_cell.angle_beta   90.00
_cell.angle_gamma   90.00
#
_symmetry.space_group_name_H-M   'P 1'
#
loop_
_entity.id
_entity.type
_entity.pdbx_description
1 polymer ?
#
loop_
_entity_poly.entity_id
_entity_poly.type
_entity_poly.pdbx_seq_one_letter_code
_entity_poly.pdbx_strand_id
1 'polypeptide(L)'
;MIPVLLLSVAACGGGDSSTVPDDTGSGTPPVIIPPVVTPSPVITPPPVETPPVVPPPLEDLPEPEFEAAPDAKTAPLPKADAPSLPAPPAELRIAANYDKTATSSPVSVVAASSSGDENATNTAAKAIDGDLTTRWESAWGKDVADADKAWLQFDFGAKTAIGAMKLYWENAHAKEYAIYVSDDAQHWYQLRYMVGSKGATEEFLNLDVHVRYLRLQGITRQTQYGYSLFEVEFKTPGTDNSMPVLDTSVLTYPQSGEGRTPLPAPTEPIETVSFTLADGTLVTRFGMVGRSRHARERGEDWNEIGFGVNDTVDAAGNPQDKGPGAHLNFIANYFKNRTWGVEFIDNSNVAGVTEPKIIVNQYFQQAQKGGGHAFVRRFDEPGVTGFGWMSPGDLLDDSTYHDEGAACPVVTKPANGVLLRPDTGYNGVTGANDGCSVVFDRYPGHRALSANADGVLVPNGSSVNSRVLKKGDVIEFTSSFFSTRAAMDAIGDSGAFRYYTNELTYVMGQGLRPWYGVQPRLMNEPLPEPTLQGGLGSVSYDYADNPTFMFQQPHNTIGMQNMQRFMEGRRWLHTNLWTGVHNEEGNDRNDAGRQLQGPRFNQSSCFNCHVNNGRSVAPTVRNQRLDTMAVRVGATGTDANGHYLPHPIYGQALQMNGRSVSTGEMQNWGNGAWVSGFTSSTVTLADGTVVELRKPTIAFEGPEPDVYSVRQAQPLIGMGLLEAISDETILSRVRSTPDADGVLGTANYAYDPETGEVRLGRYGWKAGKVSLRHQVTNAALLDMAVTSSVYPKLDCLAGPKNCDPTTAEPGLPDDAVTLMIQYLHLLAVPAQRSLVSGFPKGVSPLAYLNIDPAKIAAGEQVFKDIRCGACHTSEVKTSARSEFDEVRLQNIKPYTNMLLHDMGQGLADNFSEGLATGSMWRTPALWGLGYTQFVAGGTPAGYLHDGRARTLTEAILWHGGEAEVIKNRFVNLPTAEREALLAFLKSL
;
A
#
# COMPACT_ATOMS: atom_id res chain seq x y z
N MET A 1 -13.37 26.79 47.01
CA MET A 1 -14.55 27.40 47.66
C MET A 1 -15.12 28.48 46.72
N ILE A 2 -16.43 28.74 46.78
CA ILE A 2 -17.33 29.50 45.85
C ILE A 2 -17.93 30.69 46.65
N PRO A 3 -18.44 31.88 46.14
CA PRO A 3 -19.17 32.26 44.89
C PRO A 3 -18.47 33.36 44.01
N VAL A 4 -18.92 33.85 42.83
CA VAL A 4 -20.16 33.83 41.97
C VAL A 4 -21.10 35.08 42.04
N LEU A 5 -21.75 35.44 40.90
CA LEU A 5 -22.78 36.49 40.56
C LEU A 5 -22.27 37.78 39.82
N LEU A 6 -22.60 38.03 38.53
CA LEU A 6 -23.84 38.58 37.85
C LEU A 6 -23.83 40.14 37.73
N LEU A 7 -24.37 40.87 36.72
CA LEU A 7 -25.02 40.62 35.40
C LEU A 7 -25.15 41.98 34.61
N SER A 8 -25.39 41.97 33.27
CA SER A 8 -26.18 42.97 32.46
C SER A 8 -25.59 44.40 32.16
N VAL A 9 -25.94 45.20 31.12
CA VAL A 9 -26.69 45.07 29.81
C VAL A 9 -26.48 46.34 28.90
N ALA A 10 -26.52 46.16 27.55
CA ALA A 10 -26.91 47.07 26.42
C ALA A 10 -26.27 48.46 26.05
N ALA A 11 -25.76 48.52 24.80
CA ALA A 11 -26.23 49.29 23.61
C ALA A 11 -25.82 50.76 23.24
N CYS A 12 -25.49 50.91 21.93
CA CYS A 12 -25.56 52.07 21.00
C CYS A 12 -24.75 53.38 21.27
N GLY A 13 -24.23 54.14 20.29
CA GLY A 13 -24.11 53.95 18.82
C GLY A 13 -23.78 55.28 18.06
N GLY A 14 -23.13 55.20 16.88
CA GLY A 14 -22.84 56.32 15.93
C GLY A 14 -21.72 57.31 16.31
N GLY A 15 -21.02 58.01 15.41
CA GLY A 15 -20.96 58.00 13.92
C GLY A 15 -20.23 59.25 13.37
N ASP A 16 -19.56 59.15 12.21
CA ASP A 16 -19.06 60.25 11.30
C ASP A 16 -18.10 61.34 11.86
N SER A 17 -17.25 62.05 11.08
CA SER A 17 -16.70 61.92 9.71
C SER A 17 -15.44 62.81 9.54
N SER A 18 -14.59 62.53 8.53
CA SER A 18 -13.66 63.42 7.75
C SER A 18 -13.10 64.73 8.37
N THR A 19 -11.80 65.09 8.30
CA THR A 19 -11.05 65.46 7.06
C THR A 19 -9.53 65.63 7.27
N VAL A 20 -8.78 65.25 6.22
CA VAL A 20 -7.37 65.51 5.77
C VAL A 20 -7.13 67.05 5.54
N PRO A 21 -5.93 67.67 5.25
CA PRO A 21 -4.55 67.18 4.96
C PRO A 21 -3.32 67.88 5.65
N ASP A 22 -2.10 67.42 5.28
CA ASP A 22 -0.84 68.16 5.00
C ASP A 22 -0.10 69.00 6.09
N ASP A 23 1.23 69.21 6.08
CA ASP A 23 2.32 68.73 5.21
C ASP A 23 3.69 68.66 5.96
N THR A 24 4.66 67.92 5.41
CA THR A 24 6.14 68.04 5.53
C THR A 24 6.86 68.19 6.89
N GLY A 25 8.11 67.69 6.93
CA GLY A 25 9.18 68.46 7.58
C GLY A 25 10.11 67.76 8.58
N SER A 26 10.79 66.70 8.15
CA SER A 26 12.12 66.24 8.60
C SER A 26 12.83 67.02 9.76
N GLY A 27 13.19 66.34 10.85
CA GLY A 27 14.16 66.89 11.81
C GLY A 27 14.27 66.22 13.20
N THR A 28 14.78 64.98 13.29
CA THR A 28 15.45 64.49 14.52
C THR A 28 16.76 65.26 14.72
N PRO A 29 17.21 65.59 15.97
CA PRO A 29 17.50 64.64 17.07
C PRO A 29 17.30 65.25 18.50
N PRO A 30 17.90 64.77 19.62
CA PRO A 30 18.36 63.43 20.04
C PRO A 30 17.71 62.90 21.35
N VAL A 31 18.13 61.69 21.76
CA VAL A 31 17.72 60.89 22.94
C VAL A 31 17.97 61.52 24.32
N ILE A 32 16.99 61.44 25.24
CA ILE A 32 17.18 61.33 26.73
C ILE A 32 16.09 60.43 27.35
N ILE A 33 16.47 59.63 28.37
CA ILE A 33 15.72 58.62 29.18
C ILE A 33 16.28 58.74 30.63
N PRO A 34 15.60 58.47 31.79
CA PRO A 34 14.35 57.70 32.12
C PRO A 34 13.26 58.59 32.82
N PRO A 35 12.24 58.14 33.62
CA PRO A 35 11.92 56.80 34.15
C PRO A 35 10.44 56.29 34.11
N VAL A 36 10.34 55.01 34.50
CA VAL A 36 9.18 54.11 34.65
C VAL A 36 8.11 54.59 35.65
N VAL A 37 6.83 54.45 35.29
CA VAL A 37 5.73 54.04 36.20
C VAL A 37 4.76 53.11 35.46
N THR A 38 4.55 51.90 35.96
CA THR A 38 3.46 50.99 35.53
C THR A 38 2.25 51.13 36.48
N PRO A 39 1.01 50.90 36.00
CA PRO A 39 0.38 49.61 36.32
C PRO A 39 -0.62 49.05 35.26
N SER A 40 -0.45 47.75 34.95
CA SER A 40 -1.42 46.63 34.90
C SER A 40 -2.87 46.80 34.30
N PRO A 41 -3.61 45.72 33.98
CA PRO A 41 -3.76 45.33 32.57
C PRO A 41 -5.21 45.21 32.09
N VAL A 42 -5.43 45.23 30.77
CA VAL A 42 -6.68 44.77 30.15
C VAL A 42 -6.35 43.79 29.02
N ILE A 43 -6.99 42.63 29.07
CA ILE A 43 -6.79 41.51 28.13
C ILE A 43 -7.59 41.79 26.86
N THR A 44 -6.91 41.84 25.71
CA THR A 44 -7.54 41.75 24.38
C THR A 44 -7.57 40.29 23.91
N PRO A 45 -8.60 39.86 23.15
CA PRO A 45 -8.60 38.54 22.51
C PRO A 45 -7.45 38.42 21.49
N PRO A 46 -6.96 37.20 21.20
CA PRO A 46 -5.88 37.00 20.25
C PRO A 46 -6.29 37.44 18.84
N PRO A 47 -5.37 38.01 18.05
CA PRO A 47 -5.62 38.30 16.63
C PRO A 47 -5.83 37.01 15.85
N VAL A 48 -6.64 37.09 14.80
CA VAL A 48 -6.75 36.04 13.78
C VAL A 48 -5.37 35.86 13.15
N GLU A 49 -4.83 34.64 13.20
CA GLU A 49 -3.58 34.33 12.51
C GLU A 49 -3.77 34.54 11.00
N THR A 50 -2.93 35.42 10.43
CA THR A 50 -2.78 35.51 8.99
C THR A 50 -2.30 34.16 8.46
N PRO A 51 -2.82 33.66 7.33
CA PRO A 51 -2.28 32.45 6.71
C PRO A 51 -0.77 32.60 6.47
N PRO A 52 0.01 31.51 6.59
CA PRO A 52 1.46 31.59 6.51
C PRO A 52 1.90 32.25 5.22
N VAL A 53 2.85 33.18 5.33
CA VAL A 53 3.48 33.81 4.18
C VAL A 53 4.16 32.72 3.37
N VAL A 54 3.61 32.42 2.19
CA VAL A 54 4.25 31.54 1.21
C VAL A 54 5.63 32.14 0.93
N PRO A 55 6.74 31.41 1.16
CA PRO A 55 8.06 31.93 0.81
C PRO A 55 8.09 32.25 -0.68
N PRO A 56 8.86 33.27 -1.12
CA PRO A 56 9.00 33.54 -2.54
C PRO A 56 9.45 32.25 -3.26
N PRO A 57 9.01 32.01 -4.50
CA PRO A 57 9.50 30.87 -5.27
C PRO A 57 11.03 30.87 -5.24
N LEU A 58 11.61 29.71 -4.91
CA LEU A 58 13.01 29.46 -5.24
C LEU A 58 13.19 29.78 -6.73
N GLU A 59 14.28 30.45 -7.09
CA GLU A 59 14.58 30.76 -8.49
C GLU A 59 14.42 29.50 -9.34
N ASP A 60 13.84 29.63 -10.54
CA ASP A 60 13.63 28.52 -11.48
C ASP A 60 14.98 27.91 -11.91
N LEU A 61 15.53 27.04 -11.05
CA LEU A 61 16.45 26.00 -11.47
C LEU A 61 15.72 25.23 -12.58
N PRO A 62 16.38 24.97 -13.72
CA PRO A 62 15.74 24.26 -14.83
C PRO A 62 15.13 22.98 -14.30
N GLU A 63 13.82 22.77 -14.50
CA GLU A 63 13.15 21.56 -14.03
C GLU A 63 13.94 20.36 -14.58
N PRO A 64 14.55 19.53 -13.71
CA PRO A 64 15.29 18.37 -14.18
C PRO A 64 14.30 17.46 -14.92
N GLU A 65 14.70 16.89 -16.05
CA GLU A 65 13.84 15.96 -16.80
C GLU A 65 13.41 14.83 -15.87
N PHE A 66 12.15 14.87 -15.42
CA PHE A 66 11.68 13.97 -14.39
C PHE A 66 11.59 12.56 -14.95
N GLU A 67 12.25 11.63 -14.27
CA GLU A 67 12.07 10.20 -14.51
C GLU A 67 10.58 9.84 -14.40
N ALA A 68 10.05 9.21 -15.44
CA ALA A 68 8.69 8.68 -15.43
C ALA A 68 8.51 7.71 -14.26
N ALA A 69 7.35 7.72 -13.62
CA ALA A 69 7.07 6.73 -12.59
C ALA A 69 7.20 5.30 -13.17
N PRO A 70 7.81 4.35 -12.45
CA PRO A 70 8.01 3.00 -12.95
C PRO A 70 6.65 2.31 -13.18
N ASP A 71 6.51 1.63 -14.33
CA ASP A 71 5.30 0.86 -14.65
C ASP A 71 5.04 -0.18 -13.55
N ALA A 72 3.88 -0.06 -12.91
CA ALA A 72 3.47 -0.90 -11.78
C ALA A 72 3.26 -2.39 -12.14
N LYS A 73 3.32 -2.76 -13.42
CA LYS A 73 2.89 -4.10 -13.89
C LYS A 73 3.86 -5.24 -13.62
N THR A 74 5.19 -5.04 -13.69
CA THR A 74 6.17 -6.06 -13.27
C THR A 74 7.49 -5.45 -12.79
N ALA A 75 7.92 -5.83 -11.59
CA ALA A 75 9.32 -5.66 -11.21
C ALA A 75 10.18 -6.60 -12.08
N PRO A 76 11.25 -6.11 -12.73
CA PRO A 76 12.03 -6.94 -13.63
C PRO A 76 12.86 -7.94 -12.82
N LEU A 77 12.75 -9.22 -13.16
CA LEU A 77 13.48 -10.32 -12.52
C LEU A 77 14.58 -10.86 -13.46
N PRO A 78 15.71 -11.37 -12.91
CA PRO A 78 16.69 -12.10 -13.70
C PRO A 78 16.07 -13.29 -14.44
N LYS A 79 16.63 -13.65 -15.61
CA LYS A 79 16.38 -14.97 -16.23
C LYS A 79 16.66 -16.10 -15.21
N ALA A 80 15.82 -17.13 -15.20
CA ALA A 80 15.95 -18.24 -14.23
C ALA A 80 17.21 -19.11 -14.46
N ASP A 81 17.74 -19.12 -15.68
CA ASP A 81 18.98 -19.77 -16.11
C ASP A 81 20.18 -18.80 -16.13
N ALA A 82 20.04 -17.58 -15.60
CA ALA A 82 21.12 -16.61 -15.51
C ALA A 82 22.34 -17.19 -14.76
N PRO A 83 23.55 -17.12 -15.35
CA PRO A 83 24.80 -17.43 -14.68
C PRO A 83 24.94 -16.68 -13.35
N SER A 84 25.26 -17.41 -12.28
CA SER A 84 25.44 -16.88 -10.93
C SER A 84 26.75 -17.43 -10.38
N LEU A 85 27.71 -16.54 -10.12
CA LEU A 85 29.01 -16.89 -9.52
C LEU A 85 29.04 -16.46 -8.05
N PRO A 86 29.87 -17.08 -7.19
CA PRO A 86 30.05 -16.63 -5.80
C PRO A 86 30.49 -15.17 -5.73
N ALA A 87 30.11 -14.47 -4.65
CA ALA A 87 30.58 -13.12 -4.37
C ALA A 87 32.11 -13.08 -4.15
N PRO A 88 32.79 -11.94 -4.36
CA PRO A 88 34.24 -11.88 -4.26
C PRO A 88 34.71 -12.10 -2.81
N PRO A 89 35.68 -13.01 -2.60
CA PRO A 89 36.24 -13.29 -1.29
C PRO A 89 37.11 -12.11 -0.83
N ALA A 90 37.49 -12.10 0.45
CA ALA A 90 38.12 -10.94 1.08
C ALA A 90 39.44 -10.52 0.41
N GLU A 91 40.20 -11.46 -0.15
CA GLU A 91 41.46 -11.23 -0.86
C GLU A 91 41.31 -10.53 -2.22
N LEU A 92 40.10 -10.46 -2.78
CA LEU A 92 39.78 -9.66 -3.97
C LEU A 92 39.15 -8.31 -3.63
N ARG A 93 38.96 -8.00 -2.34
CA ARG A 93 38.52 -6.69 -1.87
C ARG A 93 39.73 -5.83 -1.52
N ILE A 94 39.57 -4.51 -1.55
CA ILE A 94 40.59 -3.62 -0.97
C ILE A 94 40.71 -3.87 0.54
N ALA A 95 41.92 -3.68 1.08
CA ALA A 95 42.15 -3.86 2.51
C ALA A 95 41.38 -2.81 3.33
N ALA A 96 40.90 -3.18 4.52
CA ALA A 96 40.13 -2.29 5.39
C ALA A 96 40.89 -1.03 5.85
N ASN A 97 42.23 -1.03 5.74
CA ASN A 97 43.12 0.10 6.02
C ASN A 97 43.56 0.87 4.76
N TYR A 98 42.93 0.65 3.61
CA TYR A 98 43.18 1.43 2.39
C TYR A 98 42.74 2.89 2.61
N ASP A 99 43.62 3.84 2.27
CA ASP A 99 43.31 5.26 2.39
C ASP A 99 42.35 5.72 1.29
N LYS A 100 41.07 5.91 1.66
CA LYS A 100 40.01 6.42 0.79
C LYS A 100 39.85 7.95 0.86
N THR A 101 40.68 8.66 1.63
CA THR A 101 40.56 10.11 1.81
C THR A 101 41.17 10.90 0.65
N ALA A 102 42.00 10.26 -0.17
CA ALA A 102 42.47 10.80 -1.43
C ALA A 102 41.32 10.95 -2.45
N THR A 103 41.41 11.99 -3.28
CA THR A 103 40.56 12.14 -4.46
C THR A 103 40.74 10.94 -5.39
N SER A 104 39.64 10.42 -5.94
CA SER A 104 39.73 9.32 -6.90
C SER A 104 40.57 9.73 -8.11
N SER A 105 41.37 8.80 -8.64
CA SER A 105 42.23 9.02 -9.79
C SER A 105 41.88 8.03 -10.91
N PRO A 106 41.92 8.45 -12.20
CA PRO A 106 41.67 7.52 -13.31
C PRO A 106 42.61 6.32 -13.29
N VAL A 107 42.09 5.14 -13.60
CA VAL A 107 42.84 3.89 -13.74
C VAL A 107 42.89 3.51 -15.20
N SER A 108 44.09 3.44 -15.77
CA SER A 108 44.30 2.98 -17.14
C SER A 108 44.14 1.46 -17.24
N VAL A 109 43.32 1.00 -18.18
CA VAL A 109 43.31 -0.41 -18.61
C VAL A 109 44.53 -0.66 -19.49
N VAL A 110 45.24 -1.77 -19.28
CA VAL A 110 46.44 -2.12 -20.07
C VAL A 110 46.06 -2.84 -21.37
N ALA A 111 45.04 -3.69 -21.32
CA ALA A 111 44.48 -4.34 -22.50
C ALA A 111 43.00 -4.70 -22.29
N ALA A 112 42.21 -4.59 -23.36
CA ALA A 112 40.85 -5.14 -23.43
C ALA A 112 40.80 -6.36 -24.36
N SER A 113 39.89 -7.28 -24.08
CA SER A 113 39.64 -8.49 -24.87
C SER A 113 38.17 -8.89 -24.77
N SER A 114 37.63 -9.58 -25.77
CA SER A 114 36.22 -9.97 -25.83
C SER A 114 36.05 -11.46 -26.12
N SER A 115 34.80 -11.93 -26.01
CA SER A 115 34.37 -13.23 -26.53
C SER A 115 34.42 -13.37 -28.06
N GLY A 116 34.69 -12.27 -28.77
CA GLY A 116 34.56 -12.13 -30.22
C GLY A 116 33.89 -10.81 -30.57
N ASP A 117 34.35 -10.19 -31.65
CA ASP A 117 33.91 -8.87 -32.13
C ASP A 117 33.06 -9.01 -33.41
N GLU A 118 32.14 -8.10 -33.68
CA GLU A 118 31.30 -8.12 -34.91
C GLU A 118 32.15 -8.04 -36.18
N ASN A 119 33.21 -7.23 -36.15
CA ASN A 119 34.07 -6.96 -37.30
C ASN A 119 35.49 -6.55 -36.85
N ALA A 120 36.41 -6.46 -37.81
CA ALA A 120 37.82 -6.14 -37.53
C ALA A 120 38.10 -4.68 -37.11
N THR A 121 37.09 -3.81 -37.06
CA THR A 121 37.22 -2.39 -36.68
C THR A 121 36.66 -2.10 -35.28
N ASN A 122 35.56 -2.73 -34.89
CA ASN A 122 34.84 -2.48 -33.64
C ASN A 122 35.29 -3.45 -32.53
N THR A 123 36.62 -3.53 -32.38
CA THR A 123 37.31 -4.50 -31.51
C THR A 123 37.22 -4.14 -30.03
N ALA A 124 37.50 -5.09 -29.14
CA ALA A 124 37.52 -4.86 -27.68
C ALA A 124 38.34 -3.63 -27.23
N ALA A 125 39.42 -3.29 -27.93
CA ALA A 125 40.26 -2.12 -27.65
C ALA A 125 39.53 -0.78 -27.85
N LYS A 126 38.41 -0.77 -28.57
CA LYS A 126 37.60 0.43 -28.82
C LYS A 126 36.70 0.86 -27.66
N ALA A 127 36.63 0.06 -26.60
CA ALA A 127 35.96 0.45 -25.36
C ALA A 127 36.94 1.00 -24.30
N ILE A 128 38.20 1.30 -24.67
CA ILE A 128 39.24 1.82 -23.76
C ILE A 128 40.18 2.84 -24.45
N ASP A 129 39.78 3.45 -25.58
CA ASP A 129 40.68 4.31 -26.38
C ASP A 129 40.44 5.82 -26.26
N GLY A 130 39.45 6.23 -25.46
CA GLY A 130 39.15 7.62 -25.12
C GLY A 130 38.28 8.34 -26.15
N ASP A 131 37.71 7.62 -27.12
CA ASP A 131 36.95 8.19 -28.23
C ASP A 131 35.50 7.65 -28.29
N LEU A 132 34.57 8.42 -27.71
CA LEU A 132 33.13 8.17 -27.74
C LEU A 132 32.50 8.13 -29.15
N THR A 133 33.27 8.39 -30.22
CA THR A 133 32.83 8.19 -31.61
C THR A 133 33.16 6.80 -32.16
N THR A 134 33.97 6.01 -31.43
CA THR A 134 34.26 4.60 -31.73
C THR A 134 33.68 3.69 -30.63
N ARG A 135 33.60 2.39 -30.89
CA ARG A 135 32.92 1.44 -30.00
C ARG A 135 33.39 0.01 -30.17
N TRP A 136 33.30 -0.77 -29.11
CA TRP A 136 33.30 -2.23 -29.18
C TRP A 136 31.91 -2.73 -29.59
N GLU A 137 31.86 -3.73 -30.48
CA GLU A 137 30.65 -4.50 -30.80
C GLU A 137 30.92 -5.99 -30.61
N SER A 138 30.14 -6.65 -29.76
CA SER A 138 30.22 -8.11 -29.62
C SER A 138 29.80 -8.82 -30.90
N ALA A 139 30.45 -9.94 -31.24
CA ALA A 139 29.98 -10.80 -32.32
C ALA A 139 28.51 -11.25 -32.13
N TRP A 140 27.68 -11.05 -33.16
CA TRP A 140 26.29 -11.50 -33.19
C TRP A 140 25.89 -11.99 -34.59
N GLY A 141 24.72 -12.63 -34.70
CA GLY A 141 24.17 -13.13 -35.96
C GLY A 141 24.16 -14.66 -36.06
N LYS A 142 23.81 -15.18 -37.24
CA LYS A 142 23.49 -16.60 -37.49
C LYS A 142 24.63 -17.59 -37.17
N ASP A 143 25.88 -17.13 -37.23
CA ASP A 143 27.09 -17.95 -37.06
C ASP A 143 27.61 -17.90 -35.61
N VAL A 144 26.95 -17.13 -34.72
CA VAL A 144 27.25 -17.05 -33.29
C VAL A 144 26.27 -17.93 -32.53
N ALA A 145 26.80 -18.94 -31.83
CA ALA A 145 25.99 -19.96 -31.15
C ALA A 145 25.07 -19.38 -30.05
N ASP A 146 25.53 -18.33 -29.35
CA ASP A 146 24.74 -17.60 -28.36
C ASP A 146 25.28 -16.17 -28.17
N ALA A 147 24.66 -15.20 -28.84
CA ALA A 147 25.05 -13.80 -28.74
C ALA A 147 24.70 -13.15 -27.38
N ASP A 148 23.74 -13.71 -26.63
CA ASP A 148 23.42 -13.20 -25.29
C ASP A 148 24.57 -13.48 -24.29
N LYS A 149 25.43 -14.47 -24.56
CA LYS A 149 26.57 -14.85 -23.70
C LYS A 149 27.89 -14.10 -23.98
N ALA A 150 27.90 -13.13 -24.88
CA ALA A 150 29.11 -12.36 -25.17
C ALA A 150 29.62 -11.55 -23.95
N TRP A 151 30.94 -11.33 -23.89
CA TRP A 151 31.60 -10.62 -22.80
C TRP A 151 32.74 -9.71 -23.30
N LEU A 152 33.03 -8.69 -22.50
CA LEU A 152 34.16 -7.77 -22.64
C LEU A 152 34.96 -7.79 -21.33
N GLN A 153 36.29 -7.85 -21.42
CA GLN A 153 37.19 -8.05 -20.28
C GLN A 153 38.36 -7.08 -20.34
N PHE A 154 38.71 -6.53 -19.17
CA PHE A 154 39.76 -5.54 -18.97
C PHE A 154 40.87 -6.16 -18.10
N ASP A 155 42.12 -6.08 -18.56
CA ASP A 155 43.34 -6.44 -17.80
C ASP A 155 44.03 -5.14 -17.36
N PHE A 156 44.20 -4.95 -16.05
CA PHE A 156 44.94 -3.82 -15.48
C PHE A 156 46.46 -4.06 -15.46
N GLY A 157 46.95 -5.18 -16.02
CA GLY A 157 48.36 -5.59 -16.11
C GLY A 157 48.93 -6.12 -14.79
N ALA A 158 48.49 -5.55 -13.66
CA ALA A 158 48.77 -5.98 -12.30
C ALA A 158 47.51 -5.87 -11.44
N LYS A 159 47.57 -6.41 -10.22
CA LYS A 159 46.48 -6.29 -9.24
C LYS A 159 46.34 -4.81 -8.84
N THR A 160 45.17 -4.24 -9.11
CA THR A 160 44.89 -2.80 -9.06
C THR A 160 43.64 -2.53 -8.21
N ALA A 161 43.65 -1.45 -7.45
CA ALA A 161 42.49 -1.05 -6.64
C ALA A 161 41.50 -0.26 -7.50
N ILE A 162 40.26 -0.76 -7.62
CA ILE A 162 39.18 -0.16 -8.39
C ILE A 162 38.07 0.26 -7.44
N GLY A 163 37.77 1.57 -7.43
CA GLY A 163 36.72 2.18 -6.64
C GLY A 163 35.44 2.44 -7.44
N ALA A 164 35.57 2.76 -8.72
CA ALA A 164 34.44 3.07 -9.59
C ALA A 164 34.63 2.55 -11.02
N MET A 165 33.52 2.32 -11.71
CA MET A 165 33.42 2.01 -13.14
C MET A 165 32.25 2.78 -13.76
N LYS A 166 32.44 3.38 -14.93
CA LYS A 166 31.38 4.08 -15.68
C LYS A 166 31.32 3.57 -17.11
N LEU A 167 30.16 3.09 -17.53
CA LEU A 167 29.88 2.52 -18.83
C LEU A 167 29.18 3.55 -19.72
N TYR A 168 29.64 3.69 -20.96
CA TYR A 168 28.96 4.48 -22.00
C TYR A 168 28.42 3.54 -23.07
N TRP A 169 27.19 3.07 -22.89
CA TRP A 169 26.50 2.17 -23.81
C TRP A 169 26.01 2.87 -25.07
N GLU A 170 25.95 2.11 -26.17
CA GLU A 170 25.12 2.47 -27.32
C GLU A 170 23.67 1.95 -27.16
N ASN A 171 22.78 2.25 -28.09
CA ASN A 171 21.40 1.76 -28.09
C ASN A 171 21.29 0.22 -28.03
N ALA A 172 22.25 -0.50 -28.62
CA ALA A 172 22.40 -1.95 -28.51
C ALA A 172 23.07 -2.37 -27.19
N HIS A 173 22.56 -1.87 -26.07
CA HIS A 173 23.06 -2.19 -24.73
C HIS A 173 22.58 -3.56 -24.22
N ALA A 174 23.14 -3.99 -23.09
CA ALA A 174 22.64 -5.13 -22.36
C ALA A 174 21.38 -4.75 -21.56
N LYS A 175 20.32 -5.56 -21.64
CA LYS A 175 19.14 -5.47 -20.77
C LYS A 175 19.39 -6.13 -19.41
N GLU A 176 20.16 -7.22 -19.43
CA GLU A 176 20.72 -7.88 -18.24
C GLU A 176 22.19 -8.18 -18.48
N TYR A 177 23.02 -7.92 -17.47
CA TYR A 177 24.45 -8.22 -17.48
C TYR A 177 24.98 -8.41 -16.06
N ALA A 178 26.19 -8.98 -15.94
CA ALA A 178 26.89 -9.12 -14.68
C ALA A 178 28.31 -8.55 -14.76
N ILE A 179 28.82 -8.08 -13.62
CA ILE A 179 30.20 -7.63 -13.47
C ILE A 179 30.94 -8.69 -12.67
N TYR A 180 31.92 -9.33 -13.30
CA TYR A 180 32.76 -10.35 -12.69
C TYR A 180 34.19 -9.85 -12.47
N VAL A 181 34.87 -10.39 -11.46
CA VAL A 181 36.27 -10.05 -11.15
C VAL A 181 37.13 -11.29 -10.94
N SER A 182 38.45 -11.15 -11.19
CA SER A 182 39.44 -12.23 -11.11
C SER A 182 40.87 -11.69 -10.93
N ASP A 183 41.77 -12.51 -10.39
CA ASP A 183 43.22 -12.26 -10.37
C ASP A 183 43.98 -12.99 -11.50
N ASP A 184 43.40 -14.04 -12.09
CA ASP A 184 44.08 -14.95 -13.04
C ASP A 184 43.32 -15.14 -14.38
N ALA A 185 42.17 -14.49 -14.53
CA ALA A 185 41.22 -14.64 -15.64
C ALA A 185 40.64 -16.05 -15.85
N GLN A 186 40.87 -16.98 -14.92
CA GLN A 186 40.33 -18.36 -14.92
C GLN A 186 39.23 -18.51 -13.87
N HIS A 187 39.48 -18.05 -12.65
CA HIS A 187 38.55 -18.12 -11.53
C HIS A 187 37.82 -16.78 -11.38
N TRP A 188 36.49 -16.80 -11.49
CA TRP A 188 35.66 -15.60 -11.56
C TRP A 188 34.64 -15.53 -10.42
N TYR A 189 34.45 -14.33 -9.89
CA TYR A 189 33.51 -14.00 -8.82
C TYR A 189 32.57 -12.89 -9.26
N GLN A 190 31.30 -12.94 -8.85
CA GLN A 190 30.29 -11.96 -9.24
C GLN A 190 30.29 -10.75 -8.29
N LEU A 191 30.80 -9.62 -8.78
CA LEU A 191 30.83 -8.36 -8.04
C LEU A 191 29.47 -7.67 -8.04
N ARG A 192 28.77 -7.65 -9.18
CA ARG A 192 27.43 -7.06 -9.37
C ARG A 192 26.61 -7.87 -10.38
N TYR A 193 25.29 -7.72 -10.34
CA TYR A 193 24.37 -8.19 -11.38
C TYR A 193 23.32 -7.09 -11.64
N MET A 194 23.09 -6.75 -12.91
CA MET A 194 22.16 -5.69 -13.32
C MET A 194 21.00 -6.29 -14.11
N VAL A 195 19.78 -5.87 -13.76
CA VAL A 195 18.52 -6.26 -14.40
C VAL A 195 17.77 -5.01 -14.84
N GLY A 196 17.26 -5.00 -16.06
CA GLY A 196 16.47 -3.88 -16.56
C GLY A 196 17.30 -2.60 -16.76
N SER A 197 18.57 -2.78 -17.12
CA SER A 197 19.48 -1.71 -17.55
C SER A 197 18.81 -0.81 -18.60
N LYS A 198 19.15 0.48 -18.56
CA LYS A 198 18.55 1.52 -19.42
C LYS A 198 19.48 1.94 -20.57
N GLY A 199 20.71 1.41 -20.61
CA GLY A 199 21.73 1.85 -21.55
C GLY A 199 22.21 3.26 -21.24
N ALA A 200 22.63 3.99 -22.28
CA ALA A 200 23.29 5.30 -22.15
C ALA A 200 24.45 5.25 -21.14
N THR A 201 24.48 6.14 -20.14
CA THR A 201 25.53 6.16 -19.12
C THR A 201 25.09 5.42 -17.86
N GLU A 202 25.86 4.42 -17.43
CA GLU A 202 25.63 3.69 -16.18
C GLU A 202 26.89 3.70 -15.30
N GLU A 203 26.78 4.18 -14.05
CA GLU A 203 27.92 4.35 -13.14
C GLU A 203 27.79 3.50 -11.87
N PHE A 204 28.90 2.84 -11.51
CA PHE A 204 29.06 1.97 -10.36
C PHE A 204 30.15 2.53 -9.46
N LEU A 205 29.80 2.90 -8.23
CA LEU A 205 30.74 3.42 -7.23
C LEU A 205 30.91 2.41 -6.10
N ASN A 206 31.92 2.64 -5.25
CA ASN A 206 32.30 1.75 -4.14
C ASN A 206 32.41 0.28 -4.57
N LEU A 207 33.03 0.03 -5.72
CA LEU A 207 33.36 -1.31 -6.19
C LEU A 207 34.31 -2.00 -5.19
N ASP A 208 35.24 -1.24 -4.60
CA ASP A 208 36.11 -1.64 -3.49
C ASP A 208 36.83 -2.99 -3.72
N VAL A 209 37.20 -3.26 -4.97
CA VAL A 209 37.96 -4.46 -5.35
C VAL A 209 39.44 -4.15 -5.55
N HIS A 210 40.27 -5.13 -5.22
CA HIS A 210 41.69 -5.17 -5.52
C HIS A 210 41.92 -6.40 -6.39
N VAL A 211 41.99 -6.23 -7.70
CA VAL A 211 41.90 -7.31 -8.70
C VAL A 211 42.75 -7.00 -9.92
N ARG A 212 43.16 -8.01 -10.68
CA ARG A 212 43.84 -7.80 -11.97
C ARG A 212 42.87 -7.69 -13.15
N TYR A 213 41.74 -8.40 -13.09
CA TYR A 213 40.78 -8.50 -14.19
C TYR A 213 39.37 -8.14 -13.74
N LEU A 214 38.66 -7.42 -14.62
CA LEU A 214 37.22 -7.21 -14.55
C LEU A 214 36.58 -7.62 -15.89
N ARG A 215 35.41 -8.26 -15.84
CA ARG A 215 34.65 -8.69 -17.02
C ARG A 215 33.20 -8.22 -16.94
N LEU A 216 32.75 -7.58 -18.00
CA LEU A 216 31.37 -7.27 -18.28
C LEU A 216 30.77 -8.45 -19.06
N GLN A 217 29.91 -9.23 -18.41
CA GLN A 217 29.30 -10.44 -18.96
C GLN A 217 27.85 -10.15 -19.35
N GLY A 218 27.53 -10.20 -20.64
CA GLY A 218 26.15 -10.13 -21.10
C GLY A 218 25.31 -11.33 -20.68
N ILE A 219 24.02 -11.11 -20.42
CA ILE A 219 23.01 -12.15 -20.13
C ILE A 219 21.77 -12.02 -21.03
N THR A 220 21.33 -10.80 -21.33
CA THR A 220 20.18 -10.52 -22.21
C THR A 220 20.44 -9.23 -22.98
N ARG A 221 20.35 -9.26 -24.31
CA ARG A 221 20.47 -8.05 -25.16
C ARG A 221 19.16 -7.25 -25.15
N GLN A 222 19.24 -5.92 -25.16
CA GLN A 222 18.05 -5.07 -25.29
C GLN A 222 17.47 -5.09 -26.72
N THR A 223 18.34 -5.27 -27.72
CA THR A 223 17.96 -5.28 -29.13
C THR A 223 18.26 -6.64 -29.77
N GLN A 224 17.91 -6.80 -31.04
CA GLN A 224 18.26 -7.98 -31.84
C GLN A 224 19.76 -8.07 -32.18
N TYR A 225 20.50 -6.96 -32.06
CA TYR A 225 21.93 -6.84 -32.34
C TYR A 225 22.79 -7.27 -31.14
N GLY A 226 24.11 -7.35 -31.30
CA GLY A 226 25.06 -7.63 -30.21
C GLY A 226 25.06 -6.54 -29.12
N TYR A 227 25.90 -6.72 -28.11
CA TYR A 227 26.22 -5.64 -27.16
C TYR A 227 27.16 -4.62 -27.82
N SER A 228 26.89 -3.33 -27.60
CA SER A 228 27.71 -2.24 -28.12
C SER A 228 28.02 -1.21 -27.04
N LEU A 229 29.30 -0.92 -26.82
CA LEU A 229 29.82 -0.04 -25.77
C LEU A 229 30.83 0.93 -26.37
N PHE A 230 30.60 2.23 -26.22
CA PHE A 230 31.51 3.28 -26.68
C PHE A 230 32.79 3.31 -25.84
N GLU A 231 32.67 3.31 -24.51
CA GLU A 231 33.81 3.54 -23.61
C GLU A 231 33.55 2.96 -22.21
N VAL A 232 34.61 2.64 -21.46
CA VAL A 232 34.55 2.42 -20.02
C VAL A 232 35.64 3.17 -19.26
N GLU A 233 35.23 3.96 -18.28
CA GLU A 233 36.16 4.61 -17.35
C GLU A 233 36.26 3.82 -16.04
N PHE A 234 37.47 3.74 -15.48
CA PHE A 234 37.73 3.22 -14.14
C PHE A 234 38.43 4.28 -13.29
N LYS A 235 38.17 4.27 -11.97
CA LYS A 235 38.89 5.11 -10.99
C LYS A 235 39.35 4.30 -9.78
N THR A 236 40.40 4.77 -9.11
CA THR A 236 40.82 4.26 -7.79
C THR A 236 39.73 4.52 -6.74
N PRO A 237 39.70 3.79 -5.61
CA PRO A 237 38.91 4.19 -4.45
C PRO A 237 39.25 5.62 -4.03
N GLY A 238 38.22 6.38 -3.64
CA GLY A 238 38.31 7.79 -3.29
C GLY A 238 36.95 8.38 -2.93
N THR A 239 36.88 9.69 -2.75
CA THR A 239 35.76 10.38 -2.08
C THR A 239 34.52 10.66 -2.94
N ASP A 240 34.43 10.19 -4.19
CA ASP A 240 33.36 10.59 -5.14
C ASP A 240 31.94 10.35 -4.59
N ASN A 241 31.69 9.22 -3.93
CA ASN A 241 30.52 8.96 -3.07
C ASN A 241 30.83 7.83 -2.07
N SER A 242 31.71 8.06 -1.09
CA SER A 242 32.04 7.01 -0.11
C SER A 242 30.91 6.81 0.91
N MET A 243 30.56 5.55 1.18
CA MET A 243 29.65 5.24 2.29
C MET A 243 30.29 5.65 3.63
N PRO A 244 29.66 6.53 4.43
CA PRO A 244 30.26 7.03 5.65
C PRO A 244 30.33 5.95 6.74
N VAL A 245 31.35 6.04 7.59
CA VAL A 245 31.37 5.33 8.88
C VAL A 245 30.58 6.18 9.88
N LEU A 246 29.48 5.62 10.38
CA LEU A 246 28.52 6.25 11.28
C LEU A 246 28.95 6.04 12.74
N ASP A 247 28.89 7.08 13.58
CA ASP A 247 28.96 6.94 15.04
C ASP A 247 27.63 6.39 15.56
N THR A 248 27.53 5.06 15.66
CA THR A 248 26.26 4.39 15.97
C THR A 248 25.95 4.34 17.46
N SER A 249 24.66 4.30 17.80
CA SER A 249 24.18 4.18 19.18
C SER A 249 23.16 3.06 19.32
N VAL A 250 23.19 2.38 20.48
CA VAL A 250 22.34 1.21 20.77
C VAL A 250 20.86 1.58 20.66
N LEU A 251 20.08 0.73 20.00
CA LEU A 251 18.63 0.79 20.05
C LEU A 251 18.14 0.27 21.41
N THR A 252 17.59 1.15 22.24
CA THR A 252 17.07 0.78 23.56
C THR A 252 15.67 0.19 23.45
N TYR A 253 15.44 -0.92 24.16
CA TYR A 253 14.11 -1.52 24.30
C TYR A 253 13.78 -1.77 25.78
N PRO A 254 12.51 -1.57 26.19
CA PRO A 254 12.08 -1.87 27.53
C PRO A 254 12.09 -3.40 27.76
N GLN A 255 12.63 -3.81 28.91
CA GLN A 255 12.78 -5.23 29.27
C GLN A 255 11.47 -5.91 29.66
N SER A 256 10.39 -5.14 29.85
CA SER A 256 9.06 -5.62 30.21
C SER A 256 7.99 -4.58 29.84
N GLY A 257 6.72 -4.95 30.02
CA GLY A 257 5.58 -4.02 29.94
C GLY A 257 5.28 -3.28 31.25
N GLU A 258 6.23 -3.21 32.18
CA GLU A 258 6.09 -2.46 33.43
C GLU A 258 6.06 -0.95 33.14
N GLY A 259 5.20 -0.20 33.84
CA GLY A 259 4.99 1.23 33.57
C GLY A 259 4.31 1.54 32.22
N ARG A 260 3.72 0.55 31.54
CA ARG A 260 3.02 0.74 30.26
C ARG A 260 1.91 1.79 30.35
N THR A 261 1.94 2.78 29.46
CA THR A 261 0.81 3.68 29.18
C THR A 261 0.18 3.29 27.82
N PRO A 262 -1.12 2.98 27.73
CA PRO A 262 -1.79 2.76 26.45
C PRO A 262 -1.85 4.05 25.60
N LEU A 263 -1.79 3.93 24.26
CA LEU A 263 -1.85 5.09 23.35
C LEU A 263 -3.07 6.00 23.60
N PRO A 264 -2.94 7.34 23.48
CA PRO A 264 -4.09 8.25 23.51
C PRO A 264 -5.18 7.82 22.52
N ALA A 265 -6.44 7.96 22.93
CA ALA A 265 -7.58 7.55 22.13
C ALA A 265 -8.69 8.61 22.22
N PRO A 266 -9.24 9.09 21.10
CA PRO A 266 -10.34 10.06 21.13
C PRO A 266 -11.63 9.40 21.66
N THR A 267 -12.41 10.15 22.43
CA THR A 267 -13.67 9.65 23.00
C THR A 267 -14.71 9.40 21.92
N GLU A 268 -14.88 10.36 21.00
CA GLU A 268 -15.80 10.31 19.87
C GLU A 268 -15.05 10.14 18.55
N PRO A 269 -15.66 9.55 17.52
CA PRO A 269 -15.08 9.52 16.18
C PRO A 269 -15.15 10.92 15.52
N ILE A 270 -14.26 11.18 14.57
CA ILE A 270 -14.26 12.45 13.79
C ILE A 270 -15.47 12.56 12.86
N GLU A 271 -16.01 11.41 12.44
CA GLU A 271 -17.24 11.27 11.67
C GLU A 271 -17.92 9.96 12.08
N THR A 272 -19.18 10.05 12.52
CA THR A 272 -20.06 8.92 12.83
C THR A 272 -20.80 8.51 11.57
N VAL A 273 -20.70 7.23 11.21
CA VAL A 273 -21.25 6.71 9.94
C VAL A 273 -22.70 6.23 10.09
N SER A 274 -23.19 6.00 11.31
CA SER A 274 -24.61 5.80 11.56
C SER A 274 -25.05 6.15 12.98
N PHE A 275 -26.25 6.72 13.13
CA PHE A 275 -26.86 7.05 14.42
C PHE A 275 -28.38 6.99 14.33
N THR A 276 -29.06 7.00 15.47
CA THR A 276 -30.53 6.91 15.56
C THR A 276 -31.10 8.15 16.24
N LEU A 277 -32.15 8.74 15.66
CA LEU A 277 -32.87 9.87 16.24
C LEU A 277 -33.83 9.42 17.37
N ALA A 278 -34.34 10.38 18.13
CA ALA A 278 -35.19 10.12 19.31
C ALA A 278 -36.52 9.38 19.00
N ASP A 279 -37.02 9.45 17.76
CA ASP A 279 -38.22 8.74 17.29
C ASP A 279 -37.94 7.30 16.80
N GLY A 280 -36.67 6.92 16.67
CA GLY A 280 -36.22 5.66 16.09
C GLY A 280 -35.72 5.74 14.64
N THR A 281 -35.78 6.91 13.98
CA THR A 281 -35.27 7.09 12.61
C THR A 281 -33.77 6.79 12.55
N LEU A 282 -33.37 5.91 11.63
CA LEU A 282 -31.97 5.54 11.40
C LEU A 282 -31.35 6.49 10.37
N VAL A 283 -30.25 7.14 10.74
CA VAL A 283 -29.42 7.92 9.82
C VAL A 283 -28.17 7.11 9.47
N THR A 284 -27.85 7.00 8.19
CA THR A 284 -26.64 6.33 7.69
C THR A 284 -25.92 7.24 6.71
N ARG A 285 -24.62 7.45 6.91
CA ARG A 285 -23.76 8.37 6.16
C ARG A 285 -22.62 7.61 5.53
N PHE A 286 -22.38 7.84 4.24
CA PHE A 286 -21.32 7.15 3.53
C PHE A 286 -20.75 7.97 2.36
N GLY A 287 -19.48 7.75 2.07
CA GLY A 287 -18.76 8.39 0.98
C GLY A 287 -18.82 7.58 -0.32
N MET A 288 -18.78 8.30 -1.43
CA MET A 288 -18.73 7.77 -2.79
C MET A 288 -17.50 8.32 -3.52
N VAL A 289 -17.02 7.61 -4.54
CA VAL A 289 -15.85 8.01 -5.36
C VAL A 289 -16.07 7.64 -6.82
N GLY A 290 -15.63 8.51 -7.74
CA GLY A 290 -15.71 8.26 -9.18
C GLY A 290 -14.92 7.01 -9.62
N ARG A 291 -15.55 6.15 -10.42
CA ARG A 291 -14.99 4.93 -11.04
C ARG A 291 -15.11 4.96 -12.56
N SER A 292 -14.32 4.12 -13.24
CA SER A 292 -14.37 4.00 -14.70
C SER A 292 -15.52 3.11 -15.22
N ARG A 293 -16.01 2.14 -14.43
CA ARG A 293 -17.03 1.15 -14.83
C ARG A 293 -17.92 0.70 -13.66
N HIS A 294 -19.04 0.04 -13.95
CA HIS A 294 -19.97 -0.56 -12.98
C HIS A 294 -19.40 -1.83 -12.31
N ALA A 295 -19.92 -2.25 -11.16
CA ALA A 295 -19.30 -3.27 -10.29
C ALA A 295 -19.32 -4.70 -10.83
N ARG A 296 -20.01 -4.91 -11.95
CA ARG A 296 -20.15 -6.21 -12.62
C ARG A 296 -19.78 -6.14 -14.11
N GLU A 297 -19.18 -5.03 -14.56
CA GLU A 297 -18.58 -4.93 -15.89
C GLU A 297 -17.16 -5.53 -15.86
N ARG A 298 -17.05 -6.76 -16.36
CA ARG A 298 -15.78 -7.46 -16.60
C ARG A 298 -15.08 -6.90 -17.86
N GLY A 299 -13.96 -7.53 -18.26
CA GLY A 299 -13.35 -7.24 -19.57
C GLY A 299 -14.08 -7.90 -20.74
N GLU A 300 -14.81 -8.99 -20.47
CA GLU A 300 -15.63 -9.74 -21.41
C GLU A 300 -17.15 -9.55 -21.22
N ASP A 301 -17.90 -9.61 -22.31
CA ASP A 301 -19.37 -9.60 -22.27
C ASP A 301 -19.90 -10.93 -21.71
N TRP A 302 -20.73 -10.87 -20.66
CA TRP A 302 -21.27 -12.08 -20.02
C TRP A 302 -22.79 -12.08 -20.06
N ASN A 303 -23.37 -13.12 -20.66
CA ASN A 303 -24.83 -13.25 -20.82
C ASN A 303 -25.33 -14.67 -20.55
N GLU A 304 -26.59 -14.76 -20.13
CA GLU A 304 -27.29 -16.04 -20.04
C GLU A 304 -27.39 -16.72 -21.40
N ILE A 305 -27.41 -18.05 -21.40
CA ILE A 305 -27.59 -18.83 -22.62
C ILE A 305 -28.88 -18.38 -23.33
N GLY A 306 -28.74 -17.92 -24.59
CA GLY A 306 -29.83 -17.40 -25.41
C GLY A 306 -30.10 -15.88 -25.32
N PHE A 307 -29.36 -15.10 -24.51
CA PHE A 307 -29.64 -13.67 -24.26
C PHE A 307 -28.47 -12.71 -24.54
N GLY A 308 -27.86 -12.82 -25.72
CA GLY A 308 -26.76 -11.94 -26.16
C GLY A 308 -25.44 -12.70 -26.37
N VAL A 309 -24.34 -11.96 -26.44
CA VAL A 309 -22.99 -12.55 -26.53
C VAL A 309 -22.53 -12.96 -25.13
N ASN A 310 -22.07 -14.20 -24.97
CA ASN A 310 -21.43 -14.67 -23.76
C ASN A 310 -20.01 -15.11 -24.10
N ASP A 311 -19.06 -14.25 -23.77
CA ASP A 311 -17.63 -14.38 -24.02
C ASP A 311 -16.86 -15.03 -22.85
N THR A 312 -17.56 -15.39 -21.77
CA THR A 312 -16.98 -16.07 -20.59
C THR A 312 -16.68 -17.55 -20.81
N VAL A 313 -17.05 -18.08 -21.97
CA VAL A 313 -16.81 -19.47 -22.38
C VAL A 313 -16.43 -19.56 -23.85
N ASP A 314 -15.57 -20.52 -24.19
CA ASP A 314 -15.20 -20.83 -25.56
C ASP A 314 -16.31 -21.60 -26.32
N ALA A 315 -16.07 -21.90 -27.59
CA ALA A 315 -17.02 -22.64 -28.43
C ALA A 315 -17.28 -24.10 -27.98
N ALA A 316 -16.50 -24.63 -27.04
CA ALA A 316 -16.71 -25.93 -26.40
C ALA A 316 -17.31 -25.82 -24.98
N GLY A 317 -17.56 -24.60 -24.49
CA GLY A 317 -18.12 -24.32 -23.17
C GLY A 317 -17.09 -24.25 -22.04
N ASN A 318 -15.78 -24.25 -22.34
CA ASN A 318 -14.75 -24.09 -21.32
C ASN A 318 -14.64 -22.61 -20.90
N PRO A 319 -14.37 -22.28 -19.62
CA PRO A 319 -14.12 -20.91 -19.18
C PRO A 319 -13.10 -20.16 -20.04
N GLN A 320 -13.44 -18.95 -20.46
CA GLN A 320 -12.57 -18.01 -21.14
C GLN A 320 -12.55 -16.67 -20.38
N ASP A 321 -11.35 -16.14 -20.21
CA ASP A 321 -11.04 -14.82 -19.66
C ASP A 321 -10.45 -13.96 -20.80
N LYS A 322 -10.94 -12.73 -20.98
CA LYS A 322 -10.44 -11.78 -22.00
C LYS A 322 -9.70 -10.58 -21.39
N GLY A 323 -9.47 -10.59 -20.09
CA GLY A 323 -8.80 -9.55 -19.32
C GLY A 323 -9.72 -8.90 -18.27
N PRO A 324 -9.12 -8.16 -17.32
CA PRO A 324 -9.85 -7.61 -16.19
C PRO A 324 -10.78 -6.45 -16.58
N GLY A 325 -11.89 -6.31 -15.85
CA GLY A 325 -12.74 -5.12 -15.91
C GLY A 325 -12.15 -3.92 -15.17
N ALA A 326 -12.92 -2.85 -14.99
CA ALA A 326 -12.40 -1.56 -14.51
C ALA A 326 -13.28 -0.87 -13.44
N HIS A 327 -13.88 -1.64 -12.52
CA HIS A 327 -14.68 -1.07 -11.43
C HIS A 327 -13.85 -0.60 -10.24
N LEU A 328 -13.02 -1.49 -9.68
CA LEU A 328 -12.26 -1.24 -8.45
C LEU A 328 -11.07 -0.28 -8.65
N ASN A 329 -10.89 0.22 -9.88
CA ASN A 329 -9.81 1.12 -10.26
C ASN A 329 -9.99 2.52 -9.66
N PHE A 330 -8.92 3.32 -9.72
CA PHE A 330 -8.96 4.73 -9.38
C PHE A 330 -8.79 5.54 -10.65
N ILE A 331 -9.73 6.44 -10.91
CA ILE A 331 -9.68 7.37 -12.04
C ILE A 331 -8.54 8.38 -11.88
N ALA A 332 -8.03 8.91 -12.99
CA ALA A 332 -7.06 10.00 -12.96
C ALA A 332 -7.57 11.18 -12.11
N ASN A 333 -6.69 11.71 -11.26
CA ASN A 333 -6.96 12.76 -10.27
C ASN A 333 -8.04 12.41 -9.23
N TYR A 334 -8.23 11.13 -8.87
CA TYR A 334 -9.23 10.65 -7.89
C TYR A 334 -9.28 11.43 -6.55
N PHE A 335 -8.17 12.02 -6.13
CA PHE A 335 -8.05 12.84 -4.92
C PHE A 335 -8.59 14.28 -5.06
N LYS A 336 -8.79 14.78 -6.29
CA LYS A 336 -9.38 16.10 -6.56
C LYS A 336 -10.87 15.97 -6.80
N ASN A 337 -11.69 16.58 -5.94
CA ASN A 337 -13.12 16.88 -6.16
C ASN A 337 -14.03 15.72 -6.66
N ARG A 338 -13.58 14.46 -6.56
CA ARG A 338 -14.22 13.25 -7.12
C ARG A 338 -14.85 12.34 -6.07
N THR A 339 -14.86 12.80 -4.82
CA THR A 339 -15.57 12.14 -3.72
C THR A 339 -16.76 12.99 -3.28
N TRP A 340 -17.84 12.35 -2.83
CA TRP A 340 -19.02 13.04 -2.30
C TRP A 340 -19.64 12.24 -1.17
N GLY A 341 -20.44 12.91 -0.34
CA GLY A 341 -21.23 12.26 0.70
C GLY A 341 -22.63 11.89 0.24
N VAL A 342 -23.18 10.83 0.81
CA VAL A 342 -24.58 10.46 0.76
C VAL A 342 -25.07 10.21 2.19
N GLU A 343 -26.27 10.70 2.51
CA GLU A 343 -26.95 10.44 3.78
C GLU A 343 -28.34 9.86 3.50
N PHE A 344 -28.63 8.72 4.12
CA PHE A 344 -29.93 8.07 4.13
C PHE A 344 -30.61 8.33 5.48
N ILE A 345 -31.84 8.83 5.45
CA ILE A 345 -32.70 9.03 6.62
C ILE A 345 -33.87 8.05 6.50
N ASP A 346 -33.80 6.92 7.22
CA ASP A 346 -34.71 5.78 7.13
C ASP A 346 -35.63 5.71 8.37
N ASN A 347 -36.92 5.94 8.16
CA ASN A 347 -37.92 5.94 9.24
C ASN A 347 -38.54 4.55 9.52
N SER A 348 -38.06 3.46 8.93
CA SER A 348 -38.63 2.10 9.10
C SER A 348 -38.49 1.49 10.49
N ASN A 349 -37.72 2.14 11.37
CA ASN A 349 -37.60 1.81 12.78
C ASN A 349 -38.51 2.66 13.68
N VAL A 350 -39.18 3.70 13.16
CA VAL A 350 -40.07 4.58 13.92
C VAL A 350 -41.37 3.86 14.26
N ALA A 351 -41.75 3.90 15.53
CA ALA A 351 -42.95 3.23 16.03
C ALA A 351 -44.23 3.79 15.37
N GLY A 352 -45.02 2.91 14.75
CA GLY A 352 -46.29 3.27 14.11
C GLY A 352 -46.20 3.68 12.64
N VAL A 353 -45.00 3.77 12.05
CA VAL A 353 -44.85 3.97 10.60
C VAL A 353 -45.21 2.68 9.85
N THR A 354 -46.29 2.72 9.06
CA THR A 354 -46.75 1.61 8.21
C THR A 354 -46.30 1.69 6.76
N GLU A 355 -45.92 2.90 6.32
CA GLU A 355 -45.41 3.19 4.97
C GLU A 355 -44.04 3.87 5.11
N PRO A 356 -42.97 3.09 5.36
CA PRO A 356 -41.65 3.64 5.57
C PRO A 356 -41.00 4.12 4.27
N LYS A 357 -40.06 5.06 4.41
CA LYS A 357 -39.34 5.70 3.32
C LYS A 357 -37.91 6.03 3.72
N ILE A 358 -37.05 6.17 2.72
CA ILE A 358 -35.74 6.80 2.83
C ILE A 358 -35.80 8.19 2.22
N ILE A 359 -35.26 9.18 2.90
CA ILE A 359 -34.83 10.45 2.29
C ILE A 359 -33.34 10.34 2.00
N VAL A 360 -32.94 10.67 0.78
CA VAL A 360 -31.56 10.60 0.31
C VAL A 360 -31.03 12.01 0.04
N ASN A 361 -30.08 12.45 0.86
CA ASN A 361 -29.34 13.69 0.70
C ASN A 361 -27.98 13.40 0.04
N GLN A 362 -27.47 14.30 -0.80
CA GLN A 362 -26.11 14.25 -1.33
C GLN A 362 -25.29 15.51 -0.97
N TYR A 363 -23.97 15.33 -0.84
CA TYR A 363 -23.02 16.35 -0.41
C TYR A 363 -21.77 16.34 -1.31
N PHE A 364 -21.89 16.98 -2.47
CA PHE A 364 -20.81 17.14 -3.45
C PHE A 364 -19.84 18.28 -3.09
N GLN A 365 -18.68 18.29 -3.74
CA GLN A 365 -17.66 19.35 -3.57
C GLN A 365 -17.88 20.54 -4.53
N GLN A 366 -18.71 20.33 -5.55
CA GLN A 366 -19.09 21.27 -6.60
C GLN A 366 -20.53 21.01 -7.05
N ALA A 367 -21.12 21.96 -7.78
CA ALA A 367 -22.48 21.82 -8.29
C ALA A 367 -22.62 20.63 -9.27
N GLN A 368 -23.79 19.99 -9.26
CA GLN A 368 -24.10 18.80 -10.08
C GLN A 368 -25.42 18.99 -10.84
N LYS A 369 -25.67 18.13 -11.84
CA LYS A 369 -26.99 17.95 -12.47
C LYS A 369 -27.95 17.22 -11.54
N GLY A 370 -29.25 17.44 -11.71
CA GLY A 370 -30.29 16.68 -11.01
C GLY A 370 -30.27 15.19 -11.36
N GLY A 371 -30.71 14.35 -10.42
CA GLY A 371 -30.77 12.89 -10.58
C GLY A 371 -29.43 12.17 -10.32
N GLY A 372 -29.18 11.10 -11.09
CA GLY A 372 -27.96 10.28 -10.96
C GLY A 372 -28.04 9.09 -10.00
N HIS A 373 -29.20 8.84 -9.36
CA HIS A 373 -29.40 7.75 -8.40
C HIS A 373 -30.07 6.52 -9.03
N ALA A 374 -29.76 5.34 -8.49
CA ALA A 374 -30.52 4.10 -8.68
C ALA A 374 -30.59 3.30 -7.38
N PHE A 375 -31.69 2.55 -7.20
CA PHE A 375 -32.05 1.90 -5.92
C PHE A 375 -32.33 0.40 -6.01
N VAL A 376 -32.70 -0.10 -7.19
CA VAL A 376 -32.99 -1.52 -7.38
C VAL A 376 -32.44 -1.93 -8.74
N ARG A 377 -31.74 -3.06 -8.80
CA ARG A 377 -31.27 -3.64 -10.05
C ARG A 377 -32.43 -4.07 -10.94
N ARG A 378 -32.31 -3.92 -12.27
CA ARG A 378 -33.34 -4.33 -13.24
C ARG A 378 -33.26 -5.83 -13.57
N PHE A 379 -33.33 -6.63 -12.51
CA PHE A 379 -33.07 -8.07 -12.53
C PHE A 379 -34.06 -8.89 -13.36
N ASP A 380 -35.23 -8.32 -13.66
CA ASP A 380 -36.36 -8.97 -14.33
C ASP A 380 -36.32 -8.86 -15.86
N GLU A 381 -35.39 -8.08 -16.41
CA GLU A 381 -35.15 -7.99 -17.86
C GLU A 381 -34.02 -8.93 -18.31
N PRO A 382 -34.30 -9.92 -19.19
CA PRO A 382 -33.24 -10.71 -19.82
C PRO A 382 -32.30 -9.81 -20.63
N GLY A 383 -30.99 -10.02 -20.47
CA GLY A 383 -29.94 -9.17 -21.05
C GLY A 383 -29.43 -8.06 -20.13
N VAL A 384 -30.07 -7.80 -18.98
CA VAL A 384 -29.49 -6.94 -17.93
C VAL A 384 -28.52 -7.75 -17.08
N THR A 385 -27.26 -7.83 -17.54
CA THR A 385 -26.20 -8.61 -16.90
C THR A 385 -25.09 -7.73 -16.35
N GLY A 386 -24.37 -6.98 -17.16
CA GLY A 386 -23.36 -6.02 -16.67
C GLY A 386 -23.97 -4.93 -15.78
N PHE A 387 -24.86 -4.12 -16.36
CA PHE A 387 -25.44 -2.93 -15.72
C PHE A 387 -26.92 -2.77 -16.10
N GLY A 388 -27.72 -2.19 -15.21
CA GLY A 388 -29.12 -1.87 -15.50
C GLY A 388 -29.99 -1.76 -14.25
N TRP A 389 -30.83 -0.72 -14.20
CA TRP A 389 -31.41 -0.21 -12.98
C TRP A 389 -32.90 0.13 -13.11
N MET A 390 -33.61 0.01 -12.00
CA MET A 390 -34.89 0.65 -11.72
C MET A 390 -34.61 1.80 -10.74
N SER A 391 -35.01 3.02 -11.12
CA SER A 391 -34.91 4.20 -10.26
C SER A 391 -36.30 4.77 -9.98
N PRO A 392 -37.00 4.28 -8.95
CA PRO A 392 -38.37 4.68 -8.59
C PRO A 392 -38.40 5.76 -7.50
N GLY A 393 -37.38 6.63 -7.44
CA GLY A 393 -37.30 7.71 -6.46
C GLY A 393 -37.71 9.04 -7.09
N ASP A 394 -38.58 9.78 -6.42
CA ASP A 394 -39.01 11.11 -6.86
C ASP A 394 -38.00 12.16 -6.37
N LEU A 395 -37.53 13.02 -7.28
CA LEU A 395 -36.79 14.23 -6.91
C LEU A 395 -37.73 15.21 -6.23
N LEU A 396 -37.25 15.95 -5.23
CA LEU A 396 -38.09 16.97 -4.60
C LEU A 396 -38.33 18.20 -5.50
N ASP A 397 -37.52 18.38 -6.54
CA ASP A 397 -37.74 19.31 -7.64
C ASP A 397 -37.31 18.68 -8.98
N ASP A 398 -38.27 18.10 -9.71
CA ASP A 398 -38.06 17.51 -11.04
C ASP A 398 -37.48 18.48 -12.08
N SER A 399 -37.61 19.80 -11.88
CA SER A 399 -37.05 20.78 -12.83
C SER A 399 -35.52 20.71 -12.87
N THR A 400 -34.88 20.26 -11.78
CA THR A 400 -33.42 20.06 -11.68
C THR A 400 -32.90 18.96 -12.61
N TYR A 401 -33.74 17.99 -13.00
CA TYR A 401 -33.38 16.90 -13.90
C TYR A 401 -33.35 17.32 -15.38
N HIS A 402 -34.20 18.29 -15.73
CA HIS A 402 -34.31 18.83 -17.08
C HIS A 402 -33.42 20.06 -17.34
N ASP A 403 -32.73 20.57 -16.32
CA ASP A 403 -31.74 21.62 -16.48
C ASP A 403 -30.45 21.07 -17.13
N GLU A 404 -29.98 21.78 -18.16
CA GLU A 404 -28.69 21.45 -18.78
C GLU A 404 -27.49 21.96 -17.96
N GLY A 405 -27.72 22.90 -17.05
CA GLY A 405 -26.77 23.38 -16.05
C GLY A 405 -26.56 22.41 -14.88
N ALA A 406 -25.75 22.86 -13.91
CA ALA A 406 -25.53 22.15 -12.66
C ALA A 406 -26.46 22.71 -11.57
N ALA A 407 -27.76 22.38 -11.66
CA ALA A 407 -28.82 22.93 -10.81
C ALA A 407 -28.70 22.56 -9.32
N CYS A 408 -28.06 21.45 -8.98
CA CYS A 408 -27.87 21.01 -7.60
C CYS A 408 -26.72 21.79 -6.94
N PRO A 409 -26.97 22.54 -5.86
CA PRO A 409 -25.96 23.38 -5.21
C PRO A 409 -24.94 22.54 -4.43
N VAL A 410 -23.82 23.16 -4.05
CA VAL A 410 -22.94 22.61 -3.01
C VAL A 410 -23.61 22.79 -1.66
N VAL A 411 -23.86 21.68 -0.97
CA VAL A 411 -24.41 21.67 0.38
C VAL A 411 -23.29 21.36 1.38
N THR A 412 -23.13 22.22 2.39
CA THR A 412 -22.20 22.00 3.50
C THR A 412 -22.53 20.70 4.23
N LYS A 413 -21.53 19.83 4.42
CA LYS A 413 -21.68 18.60 5.20
C LYS A 413 -22.07 18.94 6.65
N PRO A 414 -23.04 18.25 7.27
CA PRO A 414 -23.46 18.52 8.63
C PRO A 414 -22.39 18.20 9.67
N ALA A 415 -22.57 18.73 10.88
CA ALA A 415 -21.77 18.36 12.05
C ALA A 415 -21.93 16.88 12.41
N ASN A 416 -20.99 16.35 13.20
CA ASN A 416 -21.03 14.94 13.58
C ASN A 416 -22.27 14.62 14.43
N GLY A 417 -22.95 13.50 14.15
CA GLY A 417 -24.14 13.04 14.86
C GLY A 417 -25.41 13.90 14.73
N VAL A 418 -25.44 14.94 13.88
CA VAL A 418 -26.54 15.92 13.79
C VAL A 418 -27.02 16.07 12.35
N LEU A 419 -28.33 16.04 12.08
CA LEU A 419 -28.89 16.34 10.75
C LEU A 419 -28.73 17.83 10.40
N LEU A 420 -28.54 18.14 9.10
CA LEU A 420 -28.45 19.54 8.64
C LEU A 420 -29.77 20.31 8.82
N ARG A 421 -30.90 19.62 8.64
CA ARG A 421 -32.25 20.18 8.77
C ARG A 421 -33.14 19.23 9.59
N PRO A 422 -33.00 19.19 10.93
CA PRO A 422 -33.72 18.22 11.76
C PRO A 422 -35.23 18.51 11.82
N ASP A 423 -35.61 19.79 11.91
CA ASP A 423 -37.01 20.25 12.05
C ASP A 423 -37.53 21.00 10.80
N THR A 424 -36.69 21.12 9.77
CA THR A 424 -37.00 21.79 8.49
C THR A 424 -36.62 20.89 7.33
N GLY A 425 -36.78 21.34 6.08
CA GLY A 425 -36.53 20.49 4.92
C GLY A 425 -36.59 21.25 3.60
N TYR A 426 -36.94 20.54 2.53
CA TYR A 426 -37.23 21.10 1.22
C TYR A 426 -38.58 20.53 0.72
N ASN A 427 -39.40 21.36 0.05
CA ASN A 427 -40.76 21.02 -0.44
C ASN A 427 -41.62 20.19 0.54
N GLY A 428 -41.56 20.52 1.84
CA GLY A 428 -42.35 19.87 2.91
C GLY A 428 -41.78 18.55 3.44
N VAL A 429 -40.62 18.09 2.94
CA VAL A 429 -39.94 16.88 3.40
C VAL A 429 -38.86 17.22 4.42
N THR A 430 -39.20 17.11 5.71
CA THR A 430 -38.26 17.30 6.83
C THR A 430 -37.02 16.41 6.69
N GLY A 431 -35.82 16.94 6.93
CA GLY A 431 -34.55 16.24 6.75
C GLY A 431 -33.92 16.41 5.36
N ALA A 432 -34.70 16.73 4.32
CA ALA A 432 -34.18 16.94 2.96
C ALA A 432 -33.35 18.22 2.85
N ASN A 433 -32.20 18.16 2.18
CA ASN A 433 -31.27 19.28 2.08
C ASN A 433 -31.60 20.30 0.97
N ASP A 434 -32.09 19.86 -0.18
CA ASP A 434 -32.45 20.71 -1.33
C ASP A 434 -33.41 20.01 -2.31
N GLY A 435 -33.62 20.56 -3.52
CA GLY A 435 -34.48 19.97 -4.54
C GLY A 435 -33.90 18.73 -5.24
N CYS A 436 -32.62 18.46 -5.07
CA CYS A 436 -31.93 17.28 -5.57
C CYS A 436 -31.87 16.14 -4.54
N SER A 437 -32.41 16.35 -3.34
CA SER A 437 -32.78 15.24 -2.45
C SER A 437 -33.82 14.34 -3.15
N VAL A 438 -33.79 13.04 -2.84
CA VAL A 438 -34.75 12.05 -3.36
C VAL A 438 -35.54 11.45 -2.21
N VAL A 439 -36.83 11.19 -2.43
CA VAL A 439 -37.63 10.30 -1.57
C VAL A 439 -37.81 8.97 -2.26
N PHE A 440 -37.48 7.89 -1.54
CA PHE A 440 -37.70 6.52 -1.96
C PHE A 440 -38.59 5.81 -0.93
N ASP A 441 -39.85 5.56 -1.29
CA ASP A 441 -40.91 5.06 -0.42
C ASP A 441 -41.62 3.79 -0.96
N ARG A 442 -41.37 3.43 -2.23
CA ARG A 442 -41.97 2.26 -2.89
C ARG A 442 -40.95 1.37 -3.58
N TYR A 443 -40.99 0.08 -3.27
CA TYR A 443 -40.32 -0.93 -4.09
C TYR A 443 -40.97 -0.95 -5.50
N PRO A 444 -40.18 -0.95 -6.59
CA PRO A 444 -40.71 -0.85 -7.95
C PRO A 444 -41.49 -2.10 -8.34
N GLY A 445 -42.48 -1.93 -9.22
CA GLY A 445 -43.14 -3.05 -9.87
C GLY A 445 -42.22 -3.65 -10.94
N HIS A 446 -42.22 -4.97 -11.06
CA HIS A 446 -41.33 -5.72 -11.96
C HIS A 446 -42.05 -6.93 -12.56
N ARG A 447 -41.48 -7.55 -13.59
CA ARG A 447 -42.03 -8.79 -14.17
C ARG A 447 -41.83 -9.96 -13.20
N ALA A 448 -42.80 -10.86 -13.13
CA ALA A 448 -42.64 -12.12 -12.41
C ALA A 448 -41.80 -13.08 -13.25
N LEU A 449 -40.83 -13.74 -12.64
CA LEU A 449 -39.91 -14.66 -13.31
C LEU A 449 -40.28 -16.12 -13.04
N SER A 450 -40.04 -16.98 -14.02
CA SER A 450 -40.02 -18.44 -13.84
C SER A 450 -38.87 -19.06 -14.62
N ALA A 451 -38.39 -20.20 -14.15
CA ALA A 451 -37.44 -21.02 -14.90
C ALA A 451 -38.06 -21.48 -16.23
N ASN A 452 -37.34 -21.28 -17.35
CA ASN A 452 -37.67 -21.90 -18.64
C ASN A 452 -37.21 -23.37 -18.68
N ALA A 453 -37.30 -24.02 -19.84
CA ALA A 453 -36.85 -25.42 -20.02
C ALA A 453 -35.35 -25.62 -19.69
N ASP A 454 -34.54 -24.58 -19.85
CA ASP A 454 -33.12 -24.56 -19.49
C ASP A 454 -32.86 -24.15 -18.04
N GLY A 455 -33.87 -23.81 -17.24
CA GLY A 455 -33.68 -23.30 -15.88
C GLY A 455 -33.30 -21.82 -15.80
N VAL A 456 -33.28 -21.08 -16.92
CA VAL A 456 -33.03 -19.63 -16.94
C VAL A 456 -34.27 -18.89 -16.46
N LEU A 457 -34.10 -17.90 -15.57
CA LEU A 457 -35.20 -17.13 -15.00
C LEU A 457 -35.68 -16.04 -15.98
N VAL A 458 -36.79 -16.29 -16.67
CA VAL A 458 -37.37 -15.40 -17.69
C VAL A 458 -38.75 -14.86 -17.26
N PRO A 459 -39.18 -13.70 -17.77
CA PRO A 459 -40.54 -13.19 -17.56
C PRO A 459 -41.62 -14.21 -17.94
N ASN A 460 -42.52 -14.49 -17.01
CA ASN A 460 -43.58 -15.51 -17.17
C ASN A 460 -44.92 -14.94 -17.69
N GLY A 461 -44.93 -13.68 -18.13
CA GLY A 461 -46.12 -12.95 -18.58
C GLY A 461 -46.96 -12.30 -17.47
N SER A 462 -46.66 -12.57 -16.19
CA SER A 462 -47.28 -11.88 -15.04
C SER A 462 -46.39 -10.75 -14.52
N SER A 463 -46.99 -9.79 -13.81
CA SER A 463 -46.28 -8.68 -13.17
C SER A 463 -46.47 -8.72 -11.65
N VAL A 464 -45.43 -8.31 -10.92
CA VAL A 464 -45.48 -7.99 -9.50
C VAL A 464 -45.69 -6.48 -9.37
N ASN A 465 -46.76 -6.08 -8.68
CA ASN A 465 -47.10 -4.67 -8.50
C ASN A 465 -46.12 -3.96 -7.56
N SER A 466 -45.89 -2.66 -7.78
CA SER A 466 -45.17 -1.82 -6.82
C SER A 466 -45.87 -1.81 -5.46
N ARG A 467 -45.08 -1.89 -4.39
CA ARG A 467 -45.52 -1.90 -2.99
C ARG A 467 -44.76 -0.85 -2.20
N VAL A 468 -45.30 -0.45 -1.04
CA VAL A 468 -44.51 0.31 -0.06
C VAL A 468 -43.26 -0.47 0.36
N LEU A 469 -42.21 0.25 0.73
CA LEU A 469 -41.04 -0.36 1.37
C LEU A 469 -41.44 -0.98 2.72
N LYS A 470 -40.57 -1.85 3.24
CA LYS A 470 -40.68 -2.42 4.58
C LYS A 470 -39.29 -2.62 5.18
N LYS A 471 -39.22 -2.66 6.52
CA LYS A 471 -38.01 -3.07 7.25
C LYS A 471 -37.52 -4.43 6.74
N GLY A 472 -36.22 -4.55 6.49
CA GLY A 472 -35.58 -5.73 5.91
C GLY A 472 -35.62 -5.83 4.38
N ASP A 473 -36.20 -4.87 3.65
CA ASP A 473 -35.97 -4.79 2.21
C ASP A 473 -34.49 -4.51 1.90
N VAL A 474 -33.95 -5.24 0.91
CA VAL A 474 -32.60 -5.06 0.37
C VAL A 474 -32.67 -4.09 -0.81
N ILE A 475 -31.84 -3.05 -0.75
CA ILE A 475 -31.78 -1.92 -1.69
C ILE A 475 -30.38 -1.91 -2.29
N GLU A 476 -30.31 -1.90 -3.61
CA GLU A 476 -29.05 -1.88 -4.36
C GLU A 476 -28.81 -0.45 -4.85
N PHE A 477 -28.00 0.29 -4.09
CA PHE A 477 -27.80 1.71 -4.31
C PHE A 477 -26.54 1.99 -5.11
N THR A 478 -26.69 2.81 -6.14
CA THR A 478 -25.58 3.51 -6.78
C THR A 478 -25.97 4.96 -7.03
N SER A 479 -24.98 5.84 -7.00
CA SER A 479 -25.11 7.26 -7.36
C SER A 479 -24.29 7.53 -8.62
N SER A 480 -24.24 8.77 -9.08
CA SER A 480 -23.43 9.19 -10.20
C SER A 480 -22.86 10.56 -9.91
N PHE A 481 -21.63 10.80 -10.36
CA PHE A 481 -21.08 12.14 -10.42
C PHE A 481 -21.34 12.68 -11.82
N PHE A 482 -22.27 13.63 -11.98
CA PHE A 482 -22.61 14.25 -13.26
C PHE A 482 -22.66 15.77 -13.11
N SER A 483 -21.52 16.43 -13.34
CA SER A 483 -21.41 17.89 -13.31
C SER A 483 -21.45 18.47 -14.73
N THR A 484 -21.09 19.74 -14.86
CA THR A 484 -20.86 20.41 -16.15
C THR A 484 -19.40 20.81 -16.28
N ARG A 485 -18.91 20.94 -17.52
CA ARG A 485 -17.55 21.45 -17.80
C ARG A 485 -17.31 22.79 -17.10
N ALA A 486 -18.26 23.72 -17.20
CA ALA A 486 -18.18 25.04 -16.56
C ALA A 486 -18.09 24.98 -15.02
N ALA A 487 -18.85 24.10 -14.36
CA ALA A 487 -18.78 23.94 -12.90
C ALA A 487 -17.44 23.34 -12.43
N MET A 488 -16.85 22.44 -13.23
CA MET A 488 -15.52 21.87 -12.97
C MET A 488 -14.39 22.86 -13.31
N ASP A 489 -14.55 23.70 -14.33
CA ASP A 489 -13.61 24.77 -14.68
C ASP A 489 -13.57 25.85 -13.59
N ALA A 490 -14.72 26.18 -12.99
CA ALA A 490 -14.83 27.16 -11.91
C ALA A 490 -14.05 26.79 -10.62
N ILE A 491 -13.72 25.51 -10.46
CA ILE A 491 -12.86 24.99 -9.36
C ILE A 491 -11.46 24.58 -9.83
N GLY A 492 -11.10 24.85 -11.09
CA GLY A 492 -9.78 24.54 -11.66
C GLY A 492 -9.51 23.05 -11.92
N ASP A 493 -10.55 22.22 -12.07
CA ASP A 493 -10.40 20.76 -12.22
C ASP A 493 -10.60 20.31 -13.67
N SER A 494 -9.50 20.08 -14.40
CA SER A 494 -9.50 19.80 -15.84
C SER A 494 -10.01 18.40 -16.24
N GLY A 495 -10.12 17.45 -15.31
CA GLY A 495 -10.49 16.07 -15.63
C GLY A 495 -11.96 15.92 -16.04
N ALA A 496 -12.38 14.68 -16.29
CA ALA A 496 -13.76 14.41 -16.70
C ALA A 496 -14.81 14.88 -15.66
N PHE A 497 -16.02 15.16 -16.15
CA PHE A 497 -17.13 15.70 -15.37
C PHE A 497 -18.29 14.71 -15.23
N ARG A 498 -18.08 13.45 -15.65
CA ARG A 498 -19.05 12.35 -15.54
C ARG A 498 -18.33 11.07 -15.12
N TYR A 499 -18.77 10.45 -14.03
CA TYR A 499 -18.22 9.20 -13.52
C TYR A 499 -19.31 8.26 -12.98
N TYR A 500 -19.06 6.95 -13.12
CA TYR A 500 -19.75 5.92 -12.35
C TYR A 500 -19.22 5.91 -10.91
N THR A 501 -19.73 5.04 -10.04
CA THR A 501 -19.30 4.94 -8.63
C THR A 501 -19.41 3.50 -8.11
N ASN A 502 -19.09 3.30 -6.83
CA ASN A 502 -19.26 2.04 -6.11
C ASN A 502 -20.73 1.61 -6.04
N GLU A 503 -21.00 0.31 -6.16
CA GLU A 503 -22.33 -0.27 -5.90
C GLU A 503 -22.42 -0.76 -4.46
N LEU A 504 -23.40 -0.23 -3.72
CA LEU A 504 -23.58 -0.48 -2.30
C LEU A 504 -24.91 -1.21 -2.03
N THR A 505 -24.96 -1.96 -0.92
CA THR A 505 -26.20 -2.59 -0.46
C THR A 505 -26.64 -1.95 0.85
N TYR A 506 -27.90 -1.49 0.89
CA TYR A 506 -28.55 -0.98 2.08
C TYR A 506 -29.69 -1.92 2.48
N VAL A 507 -29.85 -2.19 3.77
CA VAL A 507 -30.97 -2.98 4.30
C VAL A 507 -31.84 -2.07 5.16
N MET A 508 -33.14 -1.98 4.82
CA MET A 508 -34.11 -1.15 5.53
C MET A 508 -34.13 -1.46 7.03
N GLY A 509 -33.98 -0.43 7.85
CA GLY A 509 -33.93 -0.45 9.31
C GLY A 509 -32.62 -0.99 9.89
N GLN A 510 -31.59 -1.18 9.05
CA GLN A 510 -30.34 -1.86 9.37
C GLN A 510 -29.06 -1.15 8.90
N GLY A 511 -29.13 -0.32 7.86
CA GLY A 511 -27.96 0.39 7.31
C GLY A 511 -27.25 -0.36 6.18
N LEU A 512 -26.05 0.11 5.82
CA LEU A 512 -25.22 -0.51 4.79
C LEU A 512 -24.73 -1.91 5.17
N ARG A 513 -24.58 -2.79 4.17
CA ARG A 513 -24.03 -4.14 4.31
C ARG A 513 -23.07 -4.45 3.14
N PRO A 514 -21.94 -5.12 3.39
CA PRO A 514 -21.19 -5.82 2.34
C PRO A 514 -22.08 -6.87 1.67
N TRP A 515 -21.84 -7.19 0.41
CA TRP A 515 -22.76 -7.98 -0.40
C TRP A 515 -22.09 -9.02 -1.31
N TYR A 516 -22.89 -9.97 -1.76
CA TYR A 516 -22.58 -10.92 -2.82
C TYR A 516 -23.78 -11.04 -3.77
N GLY A 517 -23.52 -11.41 -5.02
CA GLY A 517 -24.53 -11.54 -6.06
C GLY A 517 -25.21 -12.90 -6.03
N VAL A 518 -26.55 -12.93 -6.00
CA VAL A 518 -27.42 -14.12 -6.10
C VAL A 518 -28.21 -14.14 -7.41
N GLN A 519 -28.88 -15.26 -7.69
CA GLN A 519 -29.80 -15.37 -8.82
C GLN A 519 -31.12 -14.63 -8.53
N PRO A 520 -31.79 -14.02 -9.53
CA PRO A 520 -31.35 -13.79 -10.91
C PRO A 520 -30.20 -12.78 -11.05
N ARG A 521 -29.28 -13.05 -11.99
CA ARG A 521 -28.37 -12.04 -12.60
C ARG A 521 -27.55 -11.21 -11.61
N LEU A 522 -26.98 -11.86 -10.60
CA LEU A 522 -26.15 -11.25 -9.53
C LEU A 522 -26.84 -10.12 -8.75
N MET A 523 -28.15 -10.23 -8.49
CA MET A 523 -28.85 -9.38 -7.51
C MET A 523 -28.13 -9.35 -6.17
N ASN A 524 -28.10 -8.20 -5.49
CA ASN A 524 -27.43 -8.12 -4.20
C ASN A 524 -28.20 -8.81 -3.08
N GLU A 525 -27.49 -9.65 -2.34
CA GLU A 525 -27.88 -10.17 -1.03
C GLU A 525 -26.81 -9.75 -0.01
N PRO A 526 -27.17 -9.28 1.20
CA PRO A 526 -26.21 -8.95 2.24
C PRO A 526 -25.37 -10.17 2.64
N LEU A 527 -24.06 -9.97 2.79
CA LEU A 527 -23.14 -11.00 3.26
C LEU A 527 -23.44 -11.37 4.73
N PRO A 528 -23.55 -12.67 5.07
CA PRO A 528 -23.72 -13.12 6.45
C PRO A 528 -22.51 -12.74 7.33
N GLU A 529 -22.77 -12.37 8.59
CA GLU A 529 -21.73 -11.99 9.57
C GLU A 529 -20.54 -12.98 9.64
N PRO A 530 -20.72 -14.32 9.55
CA PRO A 530 -19.58 -15.25 9.54
C PRO A 530 -18.55 -15.02 8.44
N THR A 531 -18.90 -14.37 7.32
CA THR A 531 -18.01 -14.07 6.18
C THR A 531 -17.28 -12.73 6.31
N LEU A 532 -17.67 -11.88 7.26
CA LEU A 532 -17.22 -10.49 7.38
C LEU A 532 -15.86 -10.41 8.12
N GLN A 533 -14.75 -10.54 7.40
CA GLN A 533 -13.41 -10.52 8.00
C GLN A 533 -13.04 -9.18 8.63
N GLY A 534 -13.53 -8.07 8.08
CA GLY A 534 -13.37 -6.71 8.61
C GLY A 534 -14.62 -6.17 9.33
N GLY A 535 -15.56 -7.02 9.73
CA GLY A 535 -16.86 -6.57 10.23
C GLY A 535 -17.70 -5.89 9.12
N LEU A 536 -18.56 -4.93 9.48
CA LEU A 536 -19.44 -4.25 8.51
C LEU A 536 -18.67 -3.44 7.45
N GLY A 537 -17.41 -3.08 7.72
CA GLY A 537 -16.52 -2.41 6.76
C GLY A 537 -15.93 -3.33 5.67
N SER A 538 -16.13 -4.65 5.74
CA SER A 538 -15.55 -5.61 4.78
C SER A 538 -15.87 -5.27 3.32
N VAL A 539 -14.92 -5.48 2.40
CA VAL A 539 -15.16 -5.31 0.96
C VAL A 539 -16.05 -6.46 0.46
N SER A 540 -17.09 -6.11 -0.30
CA SER A 540 -17.96 -7.05 -1.04
C SER A 540 -17.19 -7.95 -2.01
N TYR A 541 -17.84 -8.99 -2.53
CA TYR A 541 -17.22 -9.81 -3.59
C TYR A 541 -17.03 -9.00 -4.87
N ASP A 542 -15.89 -9.18 -5.53
CA ASP A 542 -15.58 -8.52 -6.81
C ASP A 542 -16.14 -9.31 -8.00
N TYR A 543 -17.01 -8.66 -8.77
CA TYR A 543 -17.66 -9.21 -9.95
C TYR A 543 -17.20 -8.56 -11.26
N ALA A 544 -16.28 -7.60 -11.19
CA ALA A 544 -15.72 -6.89 -12.34
C ALA A 544 -14.42 -7.52 -12.85
N ASP A 545 -14.05 -8.69 -12.34
CA ASP A 545 -12.79 -9.38 -12.63
C ASP A 545 -11.56 -8.47 -12.46
N ASN A 546 -11.47 -7.73 -11.35
CA ASN A 546 -10.32 -6.88 -11.12
C ASN A 546 -9.73 -7.03 -9.70
N PRO A 547 -9.23 -8.24 -9.38
CA PRO A 547 -8.70 -8.55 -8.06
C PRO A 547 -7.38 -7.83 -7.76
N THR A 548 -6.72 -7.19 -8.75
CA THR A 548 -5.49 -6.42 -8.55
C THR A 548 -5.70 -5.21 -7.63
N PHE A 549 -6.87 -4.60 -7.67
CA PHE A 549 -7.23 -3.46 -6.81
C PHE A 549 -7.93 -3.87 -5.50
N MET A 550 -8.14 -5.17 -5.24
CA MET A 550 -8.89 -5.65 -4.07
C MET A 550 -8.32 -5.14 -2.73
N PHE A 551 -7.00 -5.03 -2.61
CA PHE A 551 -6.32 -4.54 -1.39
C PHE A 551 -6.22 -3.00 -1.31
N GLN A 552 -6.82 -2.28 -2.25
CA GLN A 552 -6.77 -0.83 -2.35
C GLN A 552 -8.11 -0.16 -2.01
N GLN A 553 -9.11 -0.93 -1.55
CA GLN A 553 -10.48 -0.44 -1.38
C GLN A 553 -10.76 0.12 0.02
N PRO A 554 -11.57 1.19 0.14
CA PRO A 554 -12.04 1.72 1.42
C PRO A 554 -13.07 0.81 2.08
N HIS A 555 -13.38 1.03 3.36
CA HIS A 555 -14.47 0.32 4.04
C HIS A 555 -15.81 0.50 3.32
N ASN A 556 -16.61 -0.56 3.25
CA ASN A 556 -17.97 -0.51 2.68
C ASN A 556 -18.88 0.51 3.40
N THR A 557 -18.53 0.91 4.63
CA THR A 557 -19.23 1.90 5.45
C THR A 557 -18.47 3.22 5.62
N ILE A 558 -17.48 3.52 4.76
CA ILE A 558 -16.63 4.72 4.88
C ILE A 558 -17.46 6.02 4.89
N GLY A 559 -17.15 6.94 5.80
CA GLY A 559 -17.85 8.22 5.97
C GLY A 559 -17.74 9.19 4.78
N MET A 560 -18.63 10.20 4.78
CA MET A 560 -18.76 11.21 3.71
C MET A 560 -17.54 12.14 3.61
N GLN A 561 -16.86 12.40 4.72
CA GLN A 561 -15.59 13.15 4.74
C GLN A 561 -14.40 12.18 4.71
N ASN A 562 -14.53 11.03 5.37
CA ASN A 562 -13.49 10.00 5.42
C ASN A 562 -13.11 9.47 4.04
N MET A 563 -14.04 9.41 3.07
CA MET A 563 -13.71 9.07 1.68
C MET A 563 -12.72 10.06 1.03
N GLN A 564 -12.81 11.37 1.34
CA GLN A 564 -11.82 12.35 0.84
C GLN A 564 -10.47 12.14 1.51
N ARG A 565 -10.44 11.95 2.84
CA ARG A 565 -9.21 11.65 3.61
C ARG A 565 -8.51 10.39 3.09
N PHE A 566 -9.28 9.35 2.75
CA PHE A 566 -8.75 8.13 2.13
C PHE A 566 -8.08 8.42 0.78
N MET A 567 -8.72 9.19 -0.11
CA MET A 567 -8.12 9.52 -1.41
C MET A 567 -6.87 10.40 -1.26
N GLU A 568 -6.88 11.37 -0.35
CA GLU A 568 -5.73 12.24 -0.08
C GLU A 568 -4.57 11.49 0.58
N GLY A 569 -4.85 10.54 1.48
CA GLY A 569 -3.83 9.65 2.04
C GLY A 569 -3.28 8.65 1.03
N ARG A 570 -4.14 8.08 0.16
CA ARG A 570 -3.73 7.23 -0.96
C ARG A 570 -2.79 7.99 -1.90
N ARG A 571 -3.08 9.26 -2.19
CA ARG A 571 -2.21 10.15 -3.00
C ARG A 571 -0.78 10.14 -2.46
N TRP A 572 -0.59 10.29 -1.14
CA TRP A 572 0.73 10.28 -0.51
C TRP A 572 1.44 8.92 -0.59
N LEU A 573 0.78 7.79 -0.30
CA LEU A 573 1.42 6.47 -0.42
C LEU A 573 1.84 6.12 -1.86
N HIS A 574 1.13 6.68 -2.84
CA HIS A 574 1.37 6.51 -4.28
C HIS A 574 2.23 7.63 -4.88
N THR A 575 2.80 8.53 -4.07
CA THR A 575 3.72 9.58 -4.56
C THR A 575 5.15 9.03 -4.58
N ASN A 576 5.87 9.22 -5.69
CA ASN A 576 7.32 9.13 -5.71
C ASN A 576 7.91 10.34 -4.96
N LEU A 577 8.52 10.14 -3.79
CA LEU A 577 8.99 11.22 -2.90
C LEU A 577 10.30 11.90 -3.35
N TRP A 578 10.77 11.57 -4.56
CA TRP A 578 11.77 12.35 -5.30
C TRP A 578 11.11 13.25 -6.35
N THR A 579 10.37 12.67 -7.29
CA THR A 579 9.80 13.39 -8.46
C THR A 579 8.43 14.03 -8.21
N GLY A 580 7.72 13.64 -7.14
CA GLY A 580 6.32 14.01 -6.87
C GLY A 580 5.31 13.32 -7.80
N VAL A 581 5.75 12.53 -8.78
CA VAL A 581 4.87 11.87 -9.76
C VAL A 581 4.20 10.65 -9.10
N HIS A 582 2.97 10.35 -9.52
CA HIS A 582 2.24 9.19 -9.02
C HIS A 582 2.60 7.89 -9.73
N ASN A 583 2.51 6.77 -9.01
CA ASN A 583 2.64 5.42 -9.58
C ASN A 583 1.64 5.14 -10.73
N GLU A 584 0.49 5.83 -10.75
CA GLU A 584 -0.48 5.75 -11.83
C GLU A 584 -0.47 6.98 -12.75
N GLU A 585 -0.44 6.71 -14.05
CA GLU A 585 -0.47 7.72 -15.12
C GLU A 585 -1.69 8.66 -15.05
N GLY A 586 -1.52 9.88 -15.56
CA GLY A 586 -2.59 10.87 -15.70
C GLY A 586 -3.02 11.59 -14.41
N ASN A 587 -2.39 11.30 -13.27
CA ASN A 587 -2.59 12.06 -12.03
C ASN A 587 -1.65 13.29 -11.97
N ASP A 588 -2.16 14.40 -11.45
CA ASP A 588 -1.39 15.62 -11.24
C ASP A 588 -0.33 15.42 -10.15
N ARG A 589 0.89 15.92 -10.43
CA ARG A 589 2.06 15.82 -9.54
C ARG A 589 1.74 16.29 -8.12
N ASN A 590 2.28 15.61 -7.12
CA ASN A 590 2.28 16.04 -5.73
C ASN A 590 3.57 16.84 -5.43
N ASP A 591 3.56 18.13 -5.75
CA ASP A 591 4.72 19.00 -5.59
C ASP A 591 5.23 19.08 -4.13
N ALA A 592 4.33 19.01 -3.15
CA ALA A 592 4.70 18.99 -1.73
C ALA A 592 5.46 17.71 -1.30
N GLY A 593 5.42 16.64 -2.10
CA GLY A 593 6.17 15.41 -1.88
C GLY A 593 7.50 15.34 -2.63
N ARG A 594 7.90 16.38 -3.37
CA ARG A 594 9.13 16.39 -4.16
C ARG A 594 10.37 16.56 -3.29
N GLN A 595 11.47 15.93 -3.70
CA GLN A 595 12.80 16.09 -3.08
C GLN A 595 12.85 15.86 -1.56
N LEU A 596 11.90 15.09 -1.00
CA LEU A 596 11.93 14.67 0.41
C LEU A 596 12.77 13.40 0.63
N GLN A 597 13.08 12.67 -0.45
CA GLN A 597 13.93 11.49 -0.44
C GLN A 597 15.42 11.86 -0.44
N GLY A 598 16.15 11.34 0.55
CA GLY A 598 17.60 11.42 0.67
C GLY A 598 18.39 10.55 -0.33
N PRO A 599 19.73 10.61 -0.29
CA PRO A 599 20.61 10.10 -1.35
C PRO A 599 20.67 8.57 -1.48
N ARG A 600 20.13 7.80 -0.52
CA ARG A 600 20.15 6.33 -0.51
C ARG A 600 18.79 5.80 -0.06
N PHE A 601 18.18 4.87 -0.77
CA PHE A 601 16.83 4.38 -0.48
C PHE A 601 16.65 2.93 -0.96
N ASN A 602 15.57 2.24 -0.60
CA ASN A 602 15.16 1.01 -1.29
C ASN A 602 14.20 1.35 -2.43
N GLN A 603 13.13 2.10 -2.15
CA GLN A 603 12.17 2.58 -3.16
C GLN A 603 11.78 4.05 -2.96
N SER A 604 11.26 4.68 -4.01
CA SER A 604 10.83 6.09 -3.99
C SER A 604 9.35 6.30 -3.63
N SER A 605 8.51 5.26 -3.63
CA SER A 605 7.14 5.30 -3.10
C SER A 605 6.85 4.07 -2.22
N CYS A 606 5.87 4.17 -1.32
CA CYS A 606 5.48 3.04 -0.45
C CYS A 606 4.97 1.85 -1.28
N PHE A 607 4.27 2.15 -2.38
CA PHE A 607 3.62 1.19 -3.26
C PHE A 607 4.60 0.27 -4.01
N ASN A 608 5.83 0.72 -4.27
CA ASN A 608 6.87 -0.10 -4.91
C ASN A 608 7.35 -1.26 -4.01
N CYS A 609 7.33 -1.10 -2.68
CA CYS A 609 7.56 -2.20 -1.74
C CYS A 609 6.26 -2.99 -1.50
N HIS A 610 5.14 -2.28 -1.32
CA HIS A 610 3.81 -2.86 -1.08
C HIS A 610 3.02 -2.99 -2.40
N VAL A 611 3.47 -3.87 -3.31
CA VAL A 611 2.89 -4.05 -4.65
C VAL A 611 1.37 -4.21 -4.58
N ASN A 612 0.62 -3.23 -5.11
CA ASN A 612 -0.85 -3.17 -5.06
C ASN A 612 -1.44 -3.27 -3.63
N ASN A 613 -0.78 -2.66 -2.64
CA ASN A 613 -1.01 -2.82 -1.19
C ASN A 613 -0.81 -4.25 -0.65
N GLY A 614 -0.32 -5.16 -1.49
CA GLY A 614 0.00 -6.53 -1.16
C GLY A 614 1.41 -6.68 -0.59
N ARG A 615 2.10 -7.70 -1.08
CA ARG A 615 3.43 -8.09 -0.61
C ARG A 615 4.49 -7.65 -1.60
N SER A 616 5.70 -7.45 -1.10
CA SER A 616 6.87 -7.29 -1.96
C SER A 616 7.16 -8.57 -2.74
N VAL A 617 7.87 -8.40 -3.84
CA VAL A 617 8.30 -9.46 -4.76
C VAL A 617 9.05 -10.55 -4.00
N ALA A 618 8.68 -11.80 -4.23
CA ALA A 618 9.31 -12.94 -3.56
C ALA A 618 10.71 -13.22 -4.12
N PRO A 619 11.68 -13.66 -3.30
CA PRO A 619 12.94 -14.21 -3.79
C PRO A 619 12.67 -15.52 -4.53
N THR A 620 12.73 -15.48 -5.87
CA THR A 620 12.35 -16.60 -6.74
C THR A 620 13.48 -17.20 -7.57
N VAL A 621 14.41 -16.37 -8.01
CA VAL A 621 15.54 -16.73 -8.89
C VAL A 621 16.87 -16.24 -8.30
N ARG A 622 18.00 -16.79 -8.76
CA ARG A 622 19.32 -16.29 -8.38
C ARG A 622 19.57 -14.91 -8.99
N ASN A 623 20.49 -14.16 -8.39
CA ASN A 623 20.86 -12.79 -8.73
C ASN A 623 19.72 -11.76 -8.58
N GLN A 624 18.55 -12.15 -8.08
CA GLN A 624 17.43 -11.24 -7.85
C GLN A 624 17.80 -10.22 -6.76
N ARG A 625 17.69 -8.93 -7.09
CA ARG A 625 17.85 -7.84 -6.13
C ARG A 625 16.70 -7.81 -5.12
N LEU A 626 17.02 -7.40 -3.89
CA LEU A 626 16.07 -7.37 -2.77
C LEU A 626 15.55 -5.96 -2.45
N ASP A 627 15.67 -5.00 -3.36
CA ASP A 627 15.35 -3.58 -3.13
C ASP A 627 13.83 -3.27 -3.09
N THR A 628 12.96 -4.28 -3.26
CA THR A 628 11.52 -4.18 -2.91
C THR A 628 11.22 -4.74 -1.50
N MET A 629 12.22 -5.32 -0.83
CA MET A 629 12.15 -5.88 0.52
C MET A 629 12.97 -5.02 1.50
N ALA A 630 12.59 -5.03 2.77
CA ALA A 630 13.40 -4.42 3.82
C ALA A 630 14.50 -5.40 4.27
N VAL A 631 15.76 -4.96 4.32
CA VAL A 631 16.85 -5.73 4.93
C VAL A 631 17.35 -4.95 6.15
N ARG A 632 16.94 -5.37 7.35
CA ARG A 632 17.44 -4.80 8.62
C ARG A 632 18.80 -5.39 8.94
N VAL A 633 19.70 -4.58 9.48
CA VAL A 633 21.11 -4.93 9.67
C VAL A 633 21.64 -4.39 11.01
N GLY A 634 22.60 -5.09 11.60
CA GLY A 634 23.23 -4.72 12.87
C GLY A 634 24.68 -5.19 12.95
N ALA A 635 25.40 -4.72 13.97
CA ALA A 635 26.76 -5.12 14.29
C ALA A 635 26.81 -6.07 15.50
N THR A 636 27.83 -6.93 15.58
CA THR A 636 28.08 -7.93 16.64
C THR A 636 28.22 -7.34 18.04
N GLY A 637 28.48 -6.04 18.17
CA GLY A 637 28.48 -5.34 19.45
C GLY A 637 27.06 -5.24 20.02
N THR A 638 26.71 -6.17 20.90
CA THR A 638 25.51 -6.06 21.74
C THR A 638 25.78 -5.25 23.01
N ASP A 639 24.78 -4.53 23.50
CA ASP A 639 24.83 -3.99 24.87
C ASP A 639 24.77 -5.11 25.94
N ALA A 640 24.80 -4.72 27.21
CA ALA A 640 24.71 -5.66 28.34
C ALA A 640 23.39 -6.45 28.41
N ASN A 641 22.39 -6.10 27.59
CA ASN A 641 21.07 -6.74 27.52
C ASN A 641 20.88 -7.54 26.21
N GLY A 642 21.88 -7.58 25.33
CA GLY A 642 21.80 -8.30 24.05
C GLY A 642 21.22 -7.49 22.88
N HIS A 643 21.06 -6.16 23.01
CA HIS A 643 20.59 -5.30 21.91
C HIS A 643 21.72 -4.98 20.93
N TYR A 644 21.51 -5.25 19.65
CA TYR A 644 22.47 -4.93 18.60
C TYR A 644 22.67 -3.42 18.39
N LEU A 645 23.91 -3.01 18.15
CA LEU A 645 24.22 -1.72 17.53
C LEU A 645 23.74 -1.71 16.06
N PRO A 646 23.26 -0.56 15.54
CA PRO A 646 23.17 -0.33 14.10
C PRO A 646 24.50 -0.62 13.41
N HIS A 647 24.48 -1.11 12.17
CA HIS A 647 25.70 -1.40 11.41
C HIS A 647 26.47 -0.09 11.10
N PRO A 648 27.79 0.00 11.32
CA PRO A 648 28.54 1.25 11.19
C PRO A 648 28.56 1.86 9.78
N ILE A 649 28.16 1.12 8.74
CA ILE A 649 28.10 1.61 7.35
C ILE A 649 26.65 1.77 6.86
N TYR A 650 25.73 0.96 7.38
CA TYR A 650 24.35 0.84 6.89
C TYR A 650 23.30 1.35 7.89
N GLY A 651 23.69 1.72 9.10
CA GLY A 651 22.74 2.00 10.19
C GLY A 651 21.86 0.79 10.47
N GLN A 652 20.56 1.04 10.69
CA GLN A 652 19.57 0.01 11.01
C GLN A 652 19.06 -0.79 9.79
N ALA A 653 19.27 -0.32 8.56
CA ALA A 653 18.67 -0.89 7.36
C ALA A 653 19.51 -0.64 6.10
N LEU A 654 19.63 -1.65 5.25
CA LEU A 654 20.26 -1.52 3.95
C LEU A 654 19.31 -0.76 2.99
N GLN A 655 19.84 0.26 2.32
CA GLN A 655 19.14 1.16 1.40
C GLN A 655 19.77 1.06 0.01
N MET A 656 19.35 0.07 -0.78
CA MET A 656 20.13 -0.52 -1.89
C MET A 656 20.27 0.33 -3.16
N ASN A 657 19.47 1.39 -3.31
CA ASN A 657 19.50 2.37 -4.40
C ASN A 657 20.11 3.69 -3.92
N GLY A 658 20.58 4.52 -4.85
CA GLY A 658 21.05 5.86 -4.53
C GLY A 658 20.90 6.85 -5.67
N ARG A 659 20.98 8.15 -5.32
CA ARG A 659 20.82 9.28 -6.24
C ARG A 659 21.57 10.51 -5.71
N SER A 660 22.13 11.29 -6.62
CA SER A 660 22.64 12.63 -6.35
C SER A 660 21.49 13.56 -5.93
N VAL A 661 21.52 14.10 -4.72
CA VAL A 661 20.50 15.07 -4.27
C VAL A 661 20.60 16.44 -4.94
N SER A 662 21.71 16.72 -5.64
CA SER A 662 21.93 17.99 -6.36
C SER A 662 21.67 17.89 -7.86
N THR A 663 22.09 16.81 -8.53
CA THR A 663 21.91 16.62 -9.98
C THR A 663 20.72 15.72 -10.32
N GLY A 664 20.22 14.94 -9.36
CA GLY A 664 19.16 13.94 -9.60
C GLY A 664 19.63 12.69 -10.33
N GLU A 665 20.90 12.57 -10.71
CA GLU A 665 21.45 11.40 -11.38
C GLU A 665 21.48 10.17 -10.46
N MET A 666 21.11 9.02 -10.99
CA MET A 666 21.17 7.74 -10.26
C MET A 666 22.62 7.37 -9.95
N GLN A 667 22.85 6.85 -8.75
CA GLN A 667 24.17 6.48 -8.24
C GLN A 667 24.09 5.12 -7.55
N ASN A 668 24.98 4.18 -7.89
CA ASN A 668 25.16 2.99 -7.05
C ASN A 668 26.23 3.24 -5.99
N TRP A 669 25.85 3.19 -4.71
CA TRP A 669 26.69 3.46 -3.54
C TRP A 669 27.39 2.23 -2.94
N GLY A 670 27.41 1.06 -3.61
CA GLY A 670 28.13 -0.12 -3.09
C GLY A 670 27.34 -0.90 -2.02
N ASN A 671 26.01 -0.80 -2.04
CA ASN A 671 25.15 -1.27 -0.96
C ASN A 671 23.94 -2.11 -1.41
N GLY A 672 23.97 -2.70 -2.60
CA GLY A 672 23.00 -3.71 -3.05
C GLY A 672 23.11 -5.05 -2.31
N ALA A 673 21.98 -5.78 -2.29
CA ALA A 673 21.90 -7.16 -1.83
C ALA A 673 21.03 -8.01 -2.79
N TRP A 674 21.42 -9.27 -2.96
CA TRP A 674 20.83 -10.18 -3.95
C TRP A 674 20.68 -11.60 -3.42
N VAL A 675 19.75 -12.35 -4.01
CA VAL A 675 19.63 -13.81 -3.83
C VAL A 675 20.83 -14.50 -4.48
N SER A 676 21.83 -14.91 -3.70
CA SER A 676 22.99 -15.66 -4.19
C SER A 676 22.65 -17.12 -4.54
N GLY A 677 21.58 -17.65 -3.95
CA GLY A 677 21.20 -19.05 -4.09
C GLY A 677 20.00 -19.43 -3.24
N PHE A 678 19.73 -20.73 -3.18
CA PHE A 678 18.73 -21.32 -2.30
C PHE A 678 19.32 -22.57 -1.66
N THR A 679 19.08 -22.73 -0.36
CA THR A 679 19.25 -24.01 0.34
C THR A 679 17.91 -24.71 0.36
N SER A 680 17.86 -25.97 -0.08
CA SER A 680 16.62 -26.76 -0.14
C SER A 680 16.64 -27.91 0.87
N SER A 681 15.47 -28.26 1.37
CA SER A 681 15.20 -29.48 2.14
C SER A 681 13.87 -30.07 1.67
N THR A 682 13.54 -31.29 2.10
CA THR A 682 12.30 -31.97 1.72
C THR A 682 11.54 -32.48 2.94
N VAL A 683 10.22 -32.40 2.87
CA VAL A 683 9.31 -33.02 3.84
C VAL A 683 8.35 -33.94 3.09
N THR A 684 8.18 -35.17 3.55
CA THR A 684 7.22 -36.13 3.00
C THR A 684 5.94 -36.10 3.82
N LEU A 685 4.80 -35.89 3.15
CA LEU A 685 3.46 -35.93 3.75
C LEU A 685 2.98 -37.39 3.91
N ALA A 686 1.97 -37.63 4.73
CA ALA A 686 1.47 -38.99 5.01
C ALA A 686 0.92 -39.74 3.79
N ASP A 687 0.59 -39.06 2.68
CA ASP A 687 0.21 -39.67 1.41
C ASP A 687 1.39 -39.98 0.48
N GLY A 688 2.62 -39.74 0.94
CA GLY A 688 3.85 -39.92 0.15
C GLY A 688 4.25 -38.72 -0.71
N THR A 689 3.45 -37.64 -0.74
CA THR A 689 3.81 -36.41 -1.46
C THR A 689 5.07 -35.79 -0.85
N VAL A 690 6.12 -35.62 -1.64
CA VAL A 690 7.34 -34.92 -1.23
C VAL A 690 7.22 -33.43 -1.57
N VAL A 691 7.32 -32.57 -0.56
CA VAL A 691 7.33 -31.12 -0.71
C VAL A 691 8.75 -30.61 -0.50
N GLU A 692 9.28 -29.89 -1.50
CA GLU A 692 10.54 -29.17 -1.38
C GLU A 692 10.31 -27.84 -0.66
N LEU A 693 11.07 -27.61 0.43
CA LEU A 693 11.19 -26.31 1.09
C LEU A 693 12.50 -25.66 0.64
N ARG A 694 12.50 -24.34 0.43
CA ARG A 694 13.72 -23.57 0.12
C ARG A 694 13.86 -22.34 1.01
N LYS A 695 15.09 -21.99 1.38
CA LYS A 695 15.49 -20.74 2.05
C LYS A 695 16.48 -20.00 1.15
N PRO A 696 16.25 -18.73 0.80
CA PRO A 696 17.20 -17.96 0.00
C PRO A 696 18.51 -17.75 0.79
N THR A 697 19.64 -17.82 0.09
CA THR A 697 20.93 -17.31 0.59
C THR A 697 21.16 -15.93 0.00
N ILE A 698 21.70 -15.01 0.79
CA ILE A 698 21.91 -13.62 0.38
C ILE A 698 23.40 -13.39 0.10
N ALA A 699 23.72 -12.47 -0.80
CA ALA A 699 25.03 -11.86 -0.92
C ALA A 699 24.90 -10.34 -0.95
N PHE A 700 25.90 -9.66 -0.40
CA PHE A 700 25.99 -8.20 -0.30
C PHE A 700 27.08 -7.70 -1.24
N GLU A 701 26.85 -6.55 -1.89
CA GLU A 701 27.82 -5.96 -2.81
C GLU A 701 28.96 -5.21 -2.08
N GLY A 702 28.73 -4.83 -0.82
CA GLY A 702 29.70 -4.26 0.12
C GLY A 702 30.06 -5.24 1.26
N PRO A 703 30.46 -4.73 2.45
CA PRO A 703 30.68 -5.56 3.65
C PRO A 703 29.42 -6.35 4.04
N GLU A 704 29.58 -7.64 4.33
CA GLU A 704 28.46 -8.46 4.83
C GLU A 704 28.15 -8.05 6.29
N PRO A 705 26.88 -7.74 6.63
CA PRO A 705 26.52 -7.39 8.00
C PRO A 705 26.64 -8.58 8.95
N ASP A 706 27.17 -8.32 10.15
CA ASP A 706 27.30 -9.32 11.24
C ASP A 706 25.99 -10.05 11.56
N VAL A 707 24.86 -9.32 11.48
CA VAL A 707 23.51 -9.88 11.58
C VAL A 707 22.56 -9.13 10.65
N TYR A 708 21.66 -9.86 9.99
CA TYR A 708 20.67 -9.26 9.08
C TYR A 708 19.33 -10.01 9.09
N SER A 709 18.26 -9.29 8.75
CA SER A 709 16.89 -9.78 8.71
C SER A 709 16.23 -9.35 7.39
N VAL A 710 15.98 -10.30 6.50
CA VAL A 710 15.25 -10.07 5.25
C VAL A 710 13.75 -10.08 5.54
N ARG A 711 13.06 -8.99 5.21
CA ARG A 711 11.66 -8.74 5.57
C ARG A 711 10.84 -8.33 4.35
N GLN A 712 9.97 -9.23 3.92
CA GLN A 712 8.94 -9.00 2.92
C GLN A 712 7.98 -7.91 3.40
N ALA A 713 7.53 -7.03 2.51
CA ALA A 713 6.44 -6.11 2.83
C ALA A 713 5.16 -6.89 3.18
N GLN A 714 4.48 -6.51 4.26
CA GLN A 714 3.20 -7.09 4.66
C GLN A 714 2.04 -6.40 3.92
N PRO A 715 0.92 -7.09 3.62
CA PRO A 715 -0.26 -6.43 3.08
C PRO A 715 -0.75 -5.31 4.00
N LEU A 716 -1.16 -4.18 3.43
CA LEU A 716 -1.59 -3.00 4.18
C LEU A 716 -3.05 -3.07 4.68
N ILE A 717 -3.84 -4.02 4.16
CA ILE A 717 -5.27 -4.16 4.45
C ILE A 717 -5.57 -4.40 5.94
N GLY A 718 -6.59 -3.71 6.45
CA GLY A 718 -7.11 -3.89 7.82
C GLY A 718 -6.19 -3.37 8.93
N MET A 719 -5.16 -2.59 8.62
CA MET A 719 -4.27 -1.99 9.62
C MET A 719 -5.03 -1.19 10.68
N GLY A 720 -6.02 -0.36 10.30
CA GLY A 720 -6.90 0.35 11.25
C GLY A 720 -7.71 -0.55 12.20
N LEU A 721 -8.15 -1.71 11.71
CA LEU A 721 -8.88 -2.68 12.53
C LEU A 721 -7.95 -3.32 13.58
N LEU A 722 -6.68 -3.55 13.24
CA LEU A 722 -5.67 -4.02 14.18
C LEU A 722 -5.27 -2.94 15.20
N GLU A 723 -5.18 -1.67 14.78
CA GLU A 723 -4.94 -0.53 15.69
C GLU A 723 -6.08 -0.41 16.72
N ALA A 724 -7.32 -0.60 16.27
CA ALA A 724 -8.50 -0.51 17.11
C ALA A 724 -8.63 -1.64 18.16
N ILE A 725 -7.86 -2.75 18.08
CA ILE A 725 -7.82 -3.78 19.14
C ILE A 725 -7.15 -3.18 20.38
N SER A 726 -7.75 -3.35 21.57
CA SER A 726 -7.17 -2.78 22.80
C SER A 726 -5.93 -3.54 23.29
N ASP A 727 -5.03 -2.85 23.99
CA ASP A 727 -3.85 -3.47 24.62
C ASP A 727 -4.25 -4.63 25.52
N GLU A 728 -5.33 -4.46 26.29
CA GLU A 728 -5.87 -5.46 27.21
C GLU A 728 -6.32 -6.72 26.47
N THR A 729 -6.93 -6.57 25.29
CA THR A 729 -7.34 -7.71 24.45
C THR A 729 -6.13 -8.50 23.95
N ILE A 730 -5.06 -7.85 23.51
CA ILE A 730 -3.83 -8.53 23.07
C ILE A 730 -3.14 -9.20 24.26
N LEU A 731 -2.92 -8.44 25.35
CA LEU A 731 -2.24 -8.91 26.55
C LEU A 731 -2.98 -10.04 27.28
N SER A 732 -4.31 -10.12 27.15
CA SER A 732 -5.11 -11.24 27.71
C SER A 732 -4.74 -12.62 27.16
N ARG A 733 -4.00 -12.67 26.03
CA ARG A 733 -3.57 -13.90 25.36
C ARG A 733 -2.14 -14.32 25.69
N VAL A 734 -1.37 -13.46 26.36
CA VAL A 734 0.02 -13.76 26.76
C VAL A 734 0.02 -14.83 27.84
N ARG A 735 0.92 -15.81 27.73
CA ARG A 735 1.07 -16.88 28.74
C ARG A 735 2.43 -16.80 29.44
N SER A 736 2.45 -17.20 30.70
CA SER A 736 3.68 -17.44 31.48
C SER A 736 4.14 -18.90 31.44
N THR A 737 3.27 -19.82 31.03
CA THR A 737 3.57 -21.24 30.83
C THR A 737 3.02 -21.70 29.48
N PRO A 738 3.77 -22.51 28.72
CA PRO A 738 3.28 -23.08 27.46
C PRO A 738 1.99 -23.89 27.66
N ASP A 739 1.17 -23.97 26.62
CA ASP A 739 0.02 -24.85 26.61
C ASP A 739 0.41 -26.32 26.31
N ALA A 740 -0.60 -27.20 26.18
CA ALA A 740 -0.38 -28.64 25.98
C ALA A 740 0.39 -29.00 24.69
N ASP A 741 0.43 -28.10 23.70
CA ASP A 741 1.19 -28.29 22.46
C ASP A 741 2.57 -27.59 22.49
N GLY A 742 2.88 -26.87 23.58
CA GLY A 742 4.07 -26.05 23.71
C GLY A 742 3.90 -24.59 23.28
N VAL A 743 2.68 -24.14 22.96
CA VAL A 743 2.42 -22.74 22.54
C VAL A 743 2.40 -21.82 23.76
N LEU A 744 3.27 -20.80 23.75
CA LEU A 744 3.40 -19.79 24.80
C LEU A 744 2.74 -18.47 24.37
N GLY A 745 3.23 -17.83 23.32
CA GLY A 745 2.79 -16.50 22.90
C GLY A 745 3.20 -15.38 23.87
N THR A 746 4.12 -14.51 23.44
CA THR A 746 4.64 -13.39 24.24
C THR A 746 4.38 -12.04 23.58
N ALA A 747 4.27 -10.97 24.39
CA ALA A 747 4.18 -9.61 23.88
C ALA A 747 5.59 -9.00 23.72
N ASN A 748 5.75 -8.13 22.72
CA ASN A 748 6.91 -7.24 22.65
C ASN A 748 6.53 -5.84 23.16
N TYR A 749 7.54 -5.08 23.58
CA TYR A 749 7.38 -3.72 24.08
C TYR A 749 8.43 -2.82 23.45
N ALA A 750 8.07 -1.56 23.25
CA ALA A 750 8.97 -0.55 22.71
C ALA A 750 8.73 0.80 23.38
N TYR A 751 9.76 1.65 23.38
CA TYR A 751 9.59 3.06 23.73
C TYR A 751 8.89 3.77 22.58
N ASP A 752 7.89 4.57 22.93
CA ASP A 752 7.30 5.57 22.05
C ASP A 752 8.37 6.63 21.71
N PRO A 753 8.76 6.81 20.44
CA PRO A 753 9.85 7.73 20.08
C PRO A 753 9.49 9.21 20.30
N GLU A 754 8.21 9.55 20.43
CA GLU A 754 7.75 10.93 20.64
C GLU A 754 7.58 11.27 22.13
N THR A 755 7.24 10.29 22.98
CA THR A 755 6.95 10.52 24.41
C THR A 755 7.91 9.84 25.40
N GLY A 756 8.70 8.86 24.94
CA GLY A 756 9.55 8.02 25.79
C GLY A 756 8.77 7.00 26.63
N GLU A 757 7.44 6.95 26.56
CA GLU A 757 6.63 6.01 27.32
C GLU A 757 6.79 4.56 26.83
N VAL A 758 6.69 3.59 27.75
CA VAL A 758 6.62 2.16 27.39
C VAL A 758 5.24 1.85 26.81
N ARG A 759 5.20 1.30 25.60
CA ARG A 759 3.96 0.87 24.93
C ARG A 759 3.99 -0.61 24.57
N LEU A 760 2.82 -1.18 24.32
CA LEU A 760 2.70 -2.47 23.64
C LEU A 760 3.18 -2.35 22.18
N GLY A 761 4.03 -3.27 21.76
CA GLY A 761 4.46 -3.41 20.38
C GLY A 761 3.41 -4.09 19.48
N ARG A 762 3.14 -3.53 18.30
CA ARG A 762 2.04 -3.92 17.40
C ARG A 762 2.48 -4.26 15.97
N TYR A 763 3.34 -3.43 15.37
CA TYR A 763 3.68 -3.52 13.93
C TYR A 763 5.09 -4.01 13.63
N GLY A 764 5.29 -4.35 12.35
CA GLY A 764 6.46 -5.06 11.86
C GLY A 764 6.41 -6.57 12.17
N TRP A 765 7.38 -7.29 11.63
CA TRP A 765 7.50 -8.74 11.78
C TRP A 765 7.87 -9.21 13.19
N LYS A 766 8.50 -8.36 14.00
CA LYS A 766 8.87 -8.63 15.39
C LYS A 766 8.11 -7.73 16.39
N ALA A 767 6.98 -7.14 15.99
CA ALA A 767 6.14 -6.28 16.82
C ALA A 767 6.87 -5.07 17.47
N GLY A 768 7.95 -4.55 16.88
CA GLY A 768 8.78 -3.49 17.50
C GLY A 768 8.26 -2.05 17.34
N LYS A 769 7.07 -1.84 16.75
CA LYS A 769 6.50 -0.51 16.47
C LYS A 769 5.13 -0.38 17.13
N VAL A 770 4.88 0.76 17.79
CA VAL A 770 3.80 0.87 18.79
C VAL A 770 2.49 1.43 18.23
N SER A 771 2.53 2.17 17.12
CA SER A 771 1.35 2.70 16.41
C SER A 771 1.56 2.68 14.88
N LEU A 772 0.50 2.98 14.12
CA LEU A 772 0.60 3.21 12.68
C LEU A 772 1.44 4.44 12.33
N ARG A 773 1.41 5.51 13.14
CA ARG A 773 2.29 6.68 12.96
C ARG A 773 3.75 6.28 12.97
N HIS A 774 4.16 5.51 13.99
CA HIS A 774 5.53 5.03 14.13
C HIS A 774 5.91 3.98 13.08
N GLN A 775 4.96 3.17 12.60
CA GLN A 775 5.21 2.24 11.51
C GLN A 775 5.43 2.96 10.16
N VAL A 776 4.65 4.00 9.85
CA VAL A 776 4.80 4.80 8.63
C VAL A 776 6.10 5.59 8.66
N THR A 777 6.37 6.36 9.72
CA THR A 777 7.56 7.22 9.79
C THR A 777 8.87 6.42 9.90
N ASN A 778 8.85 5.25 10.55
CA ASN A 778 10.03 4.37 10.59
C ASN A 778 10.31 3.73 9.23
N ALA A 779 9.28 3.37 8.46
CA ALA A 779 9.47 2.87 7.09
C ALA A 779 9.95 3.99 6.14
N ALA A 780 9.40 5.20 6.26
CA ALA A 780 9.86 6.37 5.52
C ALA A 780 11.37 6.60 5.71
N LEU A 781 11.85 6.62 6.97
CA LEU A 781 13.29 6.75 7.25
C LEU A 781 14.09 5.55 6.72
N LEU A 782 13.77 4.33 7.16
CA LEU A 782 14.65 3.18 6.98
C LEU A 782 14.64 2.64 5.56
N ASP A 783 13.50 2.69 4.86
CA ASP A 783 13.31 2.06 3.55
C ASP A 783 13.26 3.09 2.40
N MET A 784 12.95 4.36 2.68
CA MET A 784 12.82 5.40 1.66
C MET A 784 13.78 6.59 1.87
N ALA A 785 14.52 6.65 2.98
CA ALA A 785 15.30 7.82 3.41
C ALA A 785 14.51 9.13 3.34
N VAL A 786 13.32 9.13 3.92
CA VAL A 786 12.48 10.31 4.07
C VAL A 786 12.29 10.57 5.57
N THR A 787 12.61 11.79 6.00
CA THR A 787 12.51 12.22 7.40
C THR A 787 11.07 12.61 7.75
N SER A 788 10.82 12.86 9.03
CA SER A 788 9.51 13.32 9.55
C SER A 788 9.69 13.94 10.94
N SER A 789 8.67 14.56 11.51
CA SER A 789 8.69 15.05 12.90
C SER A 789 9.10 14.00 13.94
N VAL A 790 8.83 12.70 13.68
CA VAL A 790 9.22 11.56 14.53
C VAL A 790 10.70 11.18 14.37
N TYR A 791 11.22 11.30 13.14
CA TYR A 791 12.61 10.97 12.79
C TYR A 791 13.18 12.15 11.99
N PRO A 792 13.64 13.21 12.69
CA PRO A 792 13.81 14.54 12.11
C PRO A 792 14.99 14.68 11.15
N LYS A 793 15.90 13.71 11.10
CA LYS A 793 17.03 13.70 10.17
C LYS A 793 17.47 12.29 9.78
N LEU A 794 18.12 12.14 8.62
CA LEU A 794 18.57 10.86 8.07
C LEU A 794 19.50 10.11 9.03
N ASP A 795 20.36 10.84 9.74
CA ASP A 795 21.26 10.34 10.79
C ASP A 795 20.58 9.46 11.86
N CYS A 796 19.25 9.57 12.04
CA CYS A 796 18.48 8.63 12.86
C CYS A 796 18.69 7.16 12.48
N LEU A 797 19.11 6.84 11.24
CA LEU A 797 19.46 5.48 10.86
C LEU A 797 20.62 4.91 11.70
N ALA A 798 21.48 5.76 12.28
CA ALA A 798 22.58 5.39 13.16
C ALA A 798 22.18 5.25 14.65
N GLY A 799 20.89 5.36 14.99
CA GLY A 799 20.35 5.16 16.34
C GLY A 799 20.05 6.46 17.10
N PRO A 800 19.43 6.35 18.29
CA PRO A 800 18.72 7.45 18.95
C PRO A 800 19.61 8.62 19.39
N LYS A 801 20.91 8.41 19.68
CA LYS A 801 21.87 9.50 19.97
C LYS A 801 21.95 10.51 18.81
N ASN A 802 21.68 10.04 17.60
CA ASN A 802 21.75 10.81 16.37
C ASN A 802 20.36 11.29 15.89
N CYS A 803 19.32 11.21 16.72
CA CYS A 803 17.98 11.76 16.45
C CYS A 803 17.75 13.09 17.17
N ASP A 804 18.63 14.08 16.96
CA ASP A 804 18.47 15.42 17.53
C ASP A 804 17.41 16.24 16.74
N PRO A 805 16.28 16.62 17.36
CA PRO A 805 15.23 17.39 16.69
C PRO A 805 15.59 18.87 16.48
N THR A 806 16.66 19.39 17.09
CA THR A 806 17.07 20.80 16.92
C THR A 806 17.72 21.08 15.56
N THR A 807 18.08 20.04 14.81
CA THR A 807 18.69 20.10 13.48
C THR A 807 17.89 19.31 12.45
N ALA A 808 16.56 19.47 12.47
CA ALA A 808 15.65 18.78 11.58
C ALA A 808 15.86 19.13 10.09
N GLU A 809 15.83 18.10 9.25
CA GLU A 809 15.91 18.16 7.80
C GLU A 809 14.50 18.17 7.18
N PRO A 810 14.31 18.74 5.97
CA PRO A 810 13.04 18.67 5.25
C PRO A 810 12.58 17.22 5.06
N GLY A 811 11.31 16.96 5.35
CA GLY A 811 10.71 15.63 5.36
C GLY A 811 9.20 15.66 5.20
N LEU A 812 8.53 14.54 5.48
CA LEU A 812 7.07 14.46 5.42
C LEU A 812 6.42 15.44 6.41
N PRO A 813 5.56 16.37 5.93
CA PRO A 813 4.72 17.19 6.78
C PRO A 813 3.80 16.37 7.70
N ASP A 814 3.45 16.88 8.89
CA ASP A 814 2.61 16.13 9.84
C ASP A 814 1.17 15.90 9.34
N ASP A 815 0.63 16.79 8.50
CA ASP A 815 -0.65 16.61 7.82
C ASP A 815 -0.56 15.51 6.74
N ALA A 816 0.55 15.44 6.00
CA ALA A 816 0.83 14.34 5.08
C ALA A 816 0.92 13.00 5.84
N VAL A 817 1.71 12.94 6.94
CA VAL A 817 1.79 11.74 7.81
C VAL A 817 0.40 11.37 8.35
N THR A 818 -0.40 12.35 8.77
CA THR A 818 -1.78 12.13 9.22
C THR A 818 -2.62 11.50 8.11
N LEU A 819 -2.66 12.08 6.92
CA LEU A 819 -3.41 11.54 5.77
C LEU A 819 -2.97 10.11 5.43
N MET A 820 -1.67 9.80 5.45
CA MET A 820 -1.14 8.45 5.22
C MET A 820 -1.66 7.45 6.29
N ILE A 821 -1.70 7.84 7.57
CA ILE A 821 -2.26 7.01 8.65
C ILE A 821 -3.77 6.83 8.44
N GLN A 822 -4.50 7.91 8.12
CA GLN A 822 -5.95 7.87 7.91
C GLN A 822 -6.33 6.94 6.74
N TYR A 823 -5.53 6.91 5.66
CA TYR A 823 -5.67 5.90 4.60
C TYR A 823 -5.53 4.47 5.14
N LEU A 824 -4.47 4.17 5.91
CA LEU A 824 -4.26 2.84 6.50
C LEU A 824 -5.31 2.45 7.55
N HIS A 825 -5.92 3.43 8.23
CA HIS A 825 -7.07 3.19 9.10
C HIS A 825 -8.31 2.78 8.30
N LEU A 826 -8.54 3.47 7.18
CA LEU A 826 -9.73 3.33 6.35
C LEU A 826 -9.61 2.26 5.25
N LEU A 827 -8.46 1.57 5.16
CA LEU A 827 -8.20 0.49 4.21
C LEU A 827 -8.84 -0.82 4.66
N ALA A 828 -9.79 -1.30 3.86
CA ALA A 828 -10.67 -2.41 4.21
C ALA A 828 -10.03 -3.79 4.01
N VAL A 829 -10.77 -4.80 4.47
CA VAL A 829 -10.42 -6.21 4.34
C VAL A 829 -11.48 -6.90 3.47
N PRO A 830 -11.10 -7.76 2.50
CA PRO A 830 -12.07 -8.51 1.72
C PRO A 830 -12.92 -9.45 2.57
N ALA A 831 -14.21 -9.60 2.27
CA ALA A 831 -15.02 -10.65 2.87
C ALA A 831 -14.52 -12.05 2.44
N GLN A 832 -14.71 -13.03 3.32
CA GLN A 832 -14.35 -14.42 3.06
C GLN A 832 -15.19 -14.99 1.91
N ARG A 833 -14.53 -15.62 0.94
CA ARG A 833 -15.12 -16.24 -0.26
C ARG A 833 -15.63 -17.66 0.02
N SER A 834 -16.64 -17.76 0.87
CA SER A 834 -17.26 -19.02 1.30
C SER A 834 -18.68 -19.25 0.77
N LEU A 835 -19.23 -18.32 -0.03
CA LEU A 835 -20.56 -18.44 -0.66
C LEU A 835 -20.48 -18.56 -2.18
N VAL A 836 -21.29 -19.45 -2.75
CA VAL A 836 -21.43 -19.58 -4.21
C VAL A 836 -22.21 -18.37 -4.73
N SER A 837 -21.60 -17.60 -5.62
CA SER A 837 -22.27 -16.49 -6.29
C SER A 837 -23.24 -17.00 -7.34
N GLY A 838 -24.41 -16.37 -7.44
CA GLY A 838 -25.48 -16.70 -8.39
C GLY A 838 -25.20 -16.25 -9.81
N PHE A 839 -24.06 -16.65 -10.37
CA PHE A 839 -23.72 -16.39 -11.78
C PHE A 839 -24.79 -16.98 -12.71
N PRO A 840 -25.15 -16.28 -13.80
CA PRO A 840 -26.21 -16.74 -14.70
C PRO A 840 -25.89 -18.07 -15.38
N LYS A 841 -26.92 -18.82 -15.80
CA LYS A 841 -26.69 -20.14 -16.40
C LYS A 841 -25.92 -20.01 -17.73
N GLY A 842 -24.80 -20.73 -17.81
CA GLY A 842 -23.89 -20.72 -18.96
C GLY A 842 -22.76 -19.69 -18.84
N VAL A 843 -22.77 -18.84 -17.82
CA VAL A 843 -21.69 -17.88 -17.52
C VAL A 843 -20.66 -18.56 -16.62
N SER A 844 -19.37 -18.45 -16.95
CA SER A 844 -18.32 -18.95 -16.07
C SER A 844 -18.21 -18.06 -14.81
N PRO A 845 -18.14 -18.65 -13.60
CA PRO A 845 -17.69 -17.92 -12.42
C PRO A 845 -16.24 -17.46 -12.63
N LEU A 846 -15.89 -16.33 -12.00
CA LEU A 846 -14.49 -15.91 -11.89
C LEU A 846 -13.71 -16.96 -11.11
N ALA A 847 -12.48 -17.27 -11.53
CA ALA A 847 -11.71 -18.40 -10.98
C ALA A 847 -11.54 -18.33 -9.45
N TYR A 848 -11.50 -17.13 -8.89
CA TYR A 848 -11.36 -16.88 -7.46
C TYR A 848 -12.69 -16.77 -6.68
N LEU A 849 -13.84 -16.75 -7.38
CA LEU A 849 -15.19 -16.92 -6.82
C LEU A 849 -15.79 -18.32 -7.09
N ASN A 850 -15.10 -19.15 -7.89
CA ASN A 850 -15.45 -20.54 -8.11
C ASN A 850 -15.02 -21.41 -6.92
N ILE A 851 -15.90 -21.56 -5.94
CA ILE A 851 -15.58 -22.13 -4.62
C ILE A 851 -16.55 -23.26 -4.23
N ASP A 852 -16.08 -24.14 -3.33
CA ASP A 852 -16.86 -25.22 -2.71
C ASP A 852 -17.08 -24.88 -1.22
N PRO A 853 -18.29 -24.46 -0.81
CA PRO A 853 -18.59 -24.10 0.58
C PRO A 853 -18.43 -25.27 1.56
N ALA A 854 -18.73 -26.50 1.13
CA ALA A 854 -18.64 -27.68 1.99
C ALA A 854 -17.17 -28.02 2.27
N LYS A 855 -16.31 -27.94 1.25
CA LYS A 855 -14.85 -28.12 1.40
C LYS A 855 -14.22 -27.00 2.22
N ILE A 856 -14.69 -25.75 2.09
CA ILE A 856 -14.25 -24.63 2.92
C ILE A 856 -14.68 -24.81 4.39
N ALA A 857 -15.93 -25.19 4.66
CA ALA A 857 -16.40 -25.43 6.02
C ALA A 857 -15.67 -26.62 6.70
N ALA A 858 -15.42 -27.70 5.95
CA ALA A 858 -14.58 -28.80 6.41
C ALA A 858 -13.14 -28.32 6.70
N GLY A 859 -12.58 -27.44 5.87
CA GLY A 859 -11.26 -26.84 6.08
C GLY A 859 -11.16 -25.95 7.32
N GLU A 860 -12.20 -25.18 7.62
CA GLU A 860 -12.30 -24.40 8.86
C GLU A 860 -12.33 -25.33 10.09
N GLN A 861 -13.00 -26.48 9.99
CA GLN A 861 -13.01 -27.48 11.05
C GLN A 861 -11.62 -28.10 11.24
N VAL A 862 -10.95 -28.51 10.16
CA VAL A 862 -9.56 -29.01 10.20
C VAL A 862 -8.61 -27.98 10.82
N PHE A 863 -8.75 -26.68 10.48
CA PHE A 863 -7.96 -25.58 11.08
C PHE A 863 -8.11 -25.50 12.60
N LYS A 864 -9.31 -25.74 13.13
CA LYS A 864 -9.60 -25.80 14.56
C LYS A 864 -9.04 -27.07 15.19
N ASP A 865 -9.25 -28.22 14.56
CA ASP A 865 -8.89 -29.55 15.09
C ASP A 865 -7.37 -29.76 15.18
N ILE A 866 -6.60 -29.30 14.19
CA ILE A 866 -5.13 -29.33 14.28
C ILE A 866 -4.55 -28.23 15.17
N ARG A 867 -5.40 -27.30 15.61
CA ARG A 867 -5.12 -26.16 16.52
C ARG A 867 -4.27 -25.02 15.94
N CYS A 868 -4.42 -24.72 14.64
CA CYS A 868 -3.86 -23.48 14.05
C CYS A 868 -4.29 -22.22 14.81
N GLY A 869 -5.52 -22.22 15.35
CA GLY A 869 -6.07 -21.12 16.14
C GLY A 869 -5.36 -20.80 17.47
N ALA A 870 -4.40 -21.63 17.92
CA ALA A 870 -3.58 -21.36 19.10
C ALA A 870 -2.75 -20.07 18.97
N CYS A 871 -2.22 -19.80 17.76
CA CYS A 871 -1.58 -18.53 17.40
C CYS A 871 -2.50 -17.69 16.51
N HIS A 872 -3.10 -18.31 15.49
CA HIS A 872 -3.98 -17.66 14.51
C HIS A 872 -5.42 -17.53 15.03
N THR A 873 -5.60 -16.87 16.17
CA THR A 873 -6.91 -16.67 16.83
C THR A 873 -7.92 -16.06 15.87
N SER A 874 -9.01 -16.80 15.61
CA SER A 874 -9.91 -16.54 14.48
C SER A 874 -10.66 -15.22 14.57
N GLU A 875 -11.11 -14.83 15.75
CA GLU A 875 -12.02 -13.70 15.96
C GLU A 875 -11.52 -12.76 17.07
N VAL A 876 -11.70 -11.46 16.86
CA VAL A 876 -11.39 -10.40 17.83
C VAL A 876 -12.49 -9.34 17.75
N LYS A 877 -12.83 -8.71 18.87
CA LYS A 877 -13.65 -7.50 18.87
C LYS A 877 -12.76 -6.27 18.99
N THR A 878 -12.92 -5.29 18.10
CA THR A 878 -12.22 -4.01 18.22
C THR A 878 -12.83 -3.16 19.33
N SER A 879 -12.05 -2.21 19.85
CA SER A 879 -12.47 -1.28 20.90
C SER A 879 -13.06 0.01 20.32
N ALA A 880 -13.47 0.93 21.17
CA ALA A 880 -13.89 2.28 20.79
C ALA A 880 -12.70 3.27 20.62
N ARG A 881 -11.44 2.81 20.57
CA ARG A 881 -10.25 3.68 20.70
C ARG A 881 -9.75 4.37 19.44
N SER A 882 -10.36 4.12 18.27
CA SER A 882 -9.97 4.74 16.99
C SER A 882 -10.65 6.10 16.78
N GLU A 883 -10.03 7.01 16.03
CA GLU A 883 -10.69 8.24 15.55
C GLU A 883 -11.80 7.97 14.50
N PHE A 884 -11.81 6.76 13.92
CA PHE A 884 -12.71 6.34 12.85
C PHE A 884 -13.79 5.37 13.36
N ASP A 885 -15.06 5.71 13.11
CA ASP A 885 -16.22 4.91 13.49
C ASP A 885 -16.27 3.56 12.74
N GLU A 886 -15.78 3.55 11.49
CA GLU A 886 -15.68 2.39 10.60
C GLU A 886 -14.95 1.19 11.24
N VAL A 887 -14.00 1.44 12.12
CA VAL A 887 -13.19 0.41 12.79
C VAL A 887 -13.53 0.24 14.28
N ARG A 888 -14.46 1.03 14.82
CA ARG A 888 -14.91 0.93 16.22
C ARG A 888 -15.84 -0.27 16.40
N LEU A 889 -15.66 -0.98 17.52
CA LEU A 889 -16.58 -2.01 18.04
C LEU A 889 -16.96 -3.16 17.08
N GLN A 890 -16.17 -3.38 16.03
CA GLN A 890 -16.37 -4.40 15.01
C GLN A 890 -16.03 -5.80 15.54
N ASN A 891 -16.84 -6.81 15.20
CA ASN A 891 -16.44 -8.20 15.27
C ASN A 891 -15.62 -8.49 13.99
N ILE A 892 -14.32 -8.76 14.15
CA ILE A 892 -13.38 -8.97 13.02
C ILE A 892 -12.79 -10.37 13.05
N LYS A 893 -12.39 -10.89 11.89
CA LYS A 893 -11.75 -12.20 11.76
C LYS A 893 -10.33 -12.11 11.16
N PRO A 894 -9.34 -11.63 11.93
CA PRO A 894 -7.99 -11.40 11.44
C PRO A 894 -7.12 -12.67 11.44
N TYR A 895 -7.53 -13.74 12.15
CA TYR A 895 -6.73 -14.95 12.33
C TYR A 895 -5.32 -14.66 12.89
N THR A 896 -5.25 -13.85 13.93
CA THR A 896 -4.01 -13.53 14.67
C THR A 896 -4.31 -13.12 16.11
N ASN A 897 -3.45 -13.53 17.03
CA ASN A 897 -3.42 -13.03 18.41
C ASN A 897 -2.58 -11.75 18.58
N MET A 898 -1.83 -11.34 17.55
CA MET A 898 -0.81 -10.27 17.51
C MET A 898 0.42 -10.47 18.42
N LEU A 899 0.64 -11.67 18.94
CA LEU A 899 1.79 -12.01 19.78
C LEU A 899 2.98 -12.52 18.98
N LEU A 900 4.15 -12.49 19.62
CA LEU A 900 5.35 -13.20 19.20
C LEU A 900 5.23 -14.69 19.53
N HIS A 901 5.71 -15.54 18.63
CA HIS A 901 5.93 -16.96 18.86
C HIS A 901 7.32 -17.36 18.37
N ASP A 902 7.99 -18.25 19.08
CA ASP A 902 9.20 -18.92 18.57
C ASP A 902 8.79 -19.89 17.44
N MET A 903 9.19 -19.57 16.22
CA MET A 903 8.91 -20.38 15.02
C MET A 903 10.05 -21.37 14.69
N GLY A 904 11.02 -21.52 15.58
CA GLY A 904 12.12 -22.48 15.49
C GLY A 904 13.24 -22.08 14.54
N GLN A 905 14.32 -22.86 14.58
CA GLN A 905 15.59 -22.58 13.87
C GLN A 905 15.45 -22.49 12.34
N GLY A 906 14.47 -23.20 11.75
CA GLY A 906 14.19 -23.08 10.31
C GLY A 906 13.83 -21.65 9.89
N LEU A 907 13.13 -20.91 10.75
CA LEU A 907 12.73 -19.53 10.52
C LEU A 907 13.54 -18.51 11.33
N ALA A 908 14.67 -18.89 11.94
CA ALA A 908 15.55 -17.95 12.61
C ALA A 908 16.32 -17.06 11.61
N ASP A 909 16.45 -15.77 11.95
CA ASP A 909 17.24 -14.75 11.26
C ASP A 909 18.39 -14.19 12.11
N ASN A 910 18.61 -14.74 13.32
CA ASN A 910 19.54 -14.25 14.35
C ASN A 910 19.34 -12.79 14.81
N PHE A 911 18.39 -12.04 14.24
CA PHE A 911 18.19 -10.63 14.52
C PHE A 911 17.21 -10.45 15.69
N SER A 912 17.63 -9.74 16.74
CA SER A 912 16.78 -9.41 17.89
C SER A 912 16.15 -8.02 17.73
N GLU A 913 14.94 -7.84 18.24
CA GLU A 913 14.24 -6.55 18.24
C GLU A 913 13.40 -6.48 19.52
N GLY A 914 13.93 -5.83 20.56
CA GLY A 914 13.38 -5.92 21.92
C GLY A 914 13.38 -7.36 22.43
N LEU A 915 12.24 -7.82 22.95
CA LEU A 915 12.09 -9.19 23.47
C LEU A 915 12.00 -10.27 22.38
N ALA A 916 11.86 -9.88 21.10
CA ALA A 916 11.88 -10.84 20.00
C ALA A 916 13.30 -11.31 19.71
N THR A 917 13.58 -12.59 19.95
CA THR A 917 14.82 -13.25 19.50
C THR A 917 14.82 -13.49 17.98
N GLY A 918 15.91 -14.03 17.44
CA GLY A 918 16.03 -14.35 16.01
C GLY A 918 14.96 -15.32 15.47
N SER A 919 14.45 -16.24 16.28
CA SER A 919 13.38 -17.17 15.87
C SER A 919 11.96 -16.70 16.20
N MET A 920 11.82 -15.59 16.95
CA MET A 920 10.52 -15.03 17.31
C MET A 920 9.95 -14.15 16.21
N TRP A 921 8.67 -14.38 15.91
CA TRP A 921 7.91 -13.66 14.89
C TRP A 921 6.49 -13.36 15.37
N ARG A 922 6.00 -12.16 15.04
CA ARG A 922 4.61 -11.76 15.28
C ARG A 922 3.69 -12.54 14.35
N THR A 923 2.63 -13.15 14.88
CA THR A 923 1.60 -13.79 14.06
C THR A 923 0.95 -12.77 13.10
N PRO A 924 1.11 -12.90 11.77
CA PRO A 924 0.45 -12.02 10.82
C PRO A 924 -1.04 -12.34 10.71
N ALA A 925 -1.86 -11.36 10.33
CA ALA A 925 -3.25 -11.62 9.97
C ALA A 925 -3.31 -12.47 8.68
N LEU A 926 -4.31 -13.37 8.58
CA LEU A 926 -4.47 -14.27 7.42
C LEU A 926 -5.54 -13.83 6.42
N TRP A 927 -6.20 -12.70 6.65
CA TRP A 927 -7.13 -12.14 5.67
C TRP A 927 -6.42 -11.80 4.35
N GLY A 928 -7.11 -11.98 3.22
CA GLY A 928 -6.58 -11.76 1.88
C GLY A 928 -5.57 -12.81 1.37
N LEU A 929 -5.29 -13.90 2.08
CA LEU A 929 -4.39 -14.95 1.60
C LEU A 929 -4.78 -15.48 0.21
N GLY A 930 -6.09 -15.65 -0.02
CA GLY A 930 -6.68 -16.09 -1.28
C GLY A 930 -6.63 -15.06 -2.41
N TYR A 931 -6.35 -13.78 -2.10
CA TYR A 931 -6.16 -12.71 -3.09
C TYR A 931 -4.68 -12.40 -3.36
N THR A 932 -3.76 -12.82 -2.50
CA THR A 932 -2.34 -12.39 -2.51
C THR A 932 -1.64 -12.50 -3.88
N GLN A 933 -1.84 -13.60 -4.63
CA GLN A 933 -1.23 -13.77 -5.96
C GLN A 933 -1.92 -12.92 -7.05
N PHE A 934 -3.24 -12.73 -6.94
CA PHE A 934 -4.00 -11.91 -7.88
C PHE A 934 -3.66 -10.42 -7.70
N VAL A 935 -3.52 -9.96 -6.45
CA VAL A 935 -3.08 -8.60 -6.11
C VAL A 935 -1.69 -8.31 -6.68
N ALA A 936 -0.78 -9.28 -6.67
CA ALA A 936 0.57 -9.11 -7.23
C ALA A 936 0.63 -9.02 -8.77
N GLY A 937 -0.50 -9.13 -9.49
CA GLY A 937 -0.60 -8.78 -10.91
C GLY A 937 0.27 -9.61 -11.86
N GLY A 938 0.61 -10.86 -11.48
CA GLY A 938 1.54 -11.71 -12.22
C GLY A 938 3.00 -11.66 -11.71
N THR A 939 3.32 -10.73 -10.80
CA THR A 939 4.59 -10.75 -10.07
C THR A 939 4.54 -11.82 -8.97
N PRO A 940 5.59 -12.65 -8.77
CA PRO A 940 5.55 -13.69 -7.74
C PRO A 940 5.45 -13.13 -6.32
N ALA A 941 4.36 -13.45 -5.60
CA ALA A 941 4.23 -13.16 -4.18
C ALA A 941 4.58 -14.39 -3.33
N GLY A 942 5.32 -14.16 -2.24
CA GLY A 942 5.79 -15.21 -1.32
C GLY A 942 5.08 -15.15 0.02
N TYR A 943 5.26 -16.20 0.83
CA TYR A 943 4.77 -16.25 2.21
C TYR A 943 5.93 -16.28 3.22
N LEU A 944 5.60 -16.09 4.51
CA LEU A 944 6.53 -15.93 5.65
C LEU A 944 7.27 -14.59 5.65
N HIS A 945 8.18 -14.40 6.61
CA HIS A 945 8.84 -13.11 6.85
C HIS A 945 9.77 -12.68 5.70
N ASP A 946 10.39 -13.61 4.99
CA ASP A 946 11.33 -13.36 3.89
C ASP A 946 10.79 -13.79 2.52
N GLY A 947 9.49 -14.08 2.42
CA GLY A 947 8.85 -14.50 1.16
C GLY A 947 9.34 -15.84 0.59
N ARG A 948 10.13 -16.64 1.32
CA ARG A 948 10.77 -17.87 0.80
C ARG A 948 9.79 -18.92 0.28
N ALA A 949 8.61 -19.00 0.91
CA ALA A 949 7.64 -20.06 0.68
C ALA A 949 6.78 -19.72 -0.55
N ARG A 950 6.82 -20.61 -1.56
CA ARG A 950 6.08 -20.48 -2.83
C ARG A 950 4.60 -20.79 -2.68
N THR A 951 4.22 -21.57 -1.67
CA THR A 951 2.85 -22.06 -1.47
C THR A 951 2.47 -22.00 0.02
N LEU A 952 1.15 -22.03 0.30
CA LEU A 952 0.65 -22.18 1.67
C LEU A 952 1.12 -23.49 2.31
N THR A 953 1.26 -24.57 1.54
CA THR A 953 1.82 -25.85 2.01
C THR A 953 3.27 -25.68 2.49
N GLU A 954 4.14 -25.05 1.68
CA GLU A 954 5.51 -24.73 2.12
C GLU A 954 5.51 -23.83 3.36
N ALA A 955 4.63 -22.82 3.40
CA ALA A 955 4.53 -21.90 4.53
C ALA A 955 4.21 -22.65 5.84
N ILE A 956 3.23 -23.56 5.82
CA ILE A 956 2.88 -24.40 6.97
C ILE A 956 4.04 -25.32 7.36
N LEU A 957 4.71 -25.95 6.39
CA LEU A 957 5.83 -26.87 6.65
C LEU A 957 7.09 -26.20 7.20
N TRP A 958 7.25 -24.89 6.99
CA TRP A 958 8.30 -24.09 7.63
C TRP A 958 8.05 -23.78 9.12
N HIS A 959 6.84 -24.00 9.65
CA HIS A 959 6.55 -23.74 11.06
C HIS A 959 7.31 -24.72 11.97
N GLY A 960 8.09 -24.20 12.91
CA GLY A 960 8.74 -24.97 13.98
C GLY A 960 8.50 -24.34 15.35
N GLY A 961 9.34 -24.68 16.31
CA GLY A 961 9.27 -24.11 17.66
C GLY A 961 7.92 -24.41 18.33
N GLU A 962 7.22 -23.37 18.78
CA GLU A 962 5.88 -23.47 19.37
C GLU A 962 4.85 -24.10 18.43
N ALA A 963 5.03 -23.96 17.11
CA ALA A 963 4.11 -24.49 16.11
C ALA A 963 4.48 -25.91 15.60
N GLU A 964 5.55 -26.53 16.12
CA GLU A 964 6.07 -27.83 15.66
C GLU A 964 5.01 -28.94 15.74
N VAL A 965 4.28 -29.03 16.86
CA VAL A 965 3.20 -30.02 17.05
C VAL A 965 2.06 -29.82 16.06
N ILE A 966 1.68 -28.56 15.79
CA ILE A 966 0.59 -28.21 14.86
C ILE A 966 1.00 -28.52 13.40
N LYS A 967 2.24 -28.19 12.99
CA LYS A 967 2.77 -28.62 11.68
C LYS A 967 2.72 -30.14 11.54
N ASN A 968 3.17 -30.88 12.57
CA ASN A 968 3.23 -32.33 12.48
C ASN A 968 1.83 -32.96 12.40
N ARG A 969 0.78 -32.32 12.91
CA ARG A 969 -0.61 -32.72 12.59
C ARG A 969 -0.93 -32.50 11.10
N PHE A 970 -0.59 -31.35 10.52
CA PHE A 970 -0.80 -31.07 9.09
C PHE A 970 -0.09 -32.08 8.15
N VAL A 971 1.17 -32.44 8.48
CA VAL A 971 1.94 -33.45 7.74
C VAL A 971 1.21 -34.80 7.71
N ASN A 972 0.55 -35.15 8.83
CA ASN A 972 -0.17 -36.41 9.02
C ASN A 972 -1.64 -36.38 8.55
N LEU A 973 -2.16 -35.24 8.06
CA LEU A 973 -3.53 -35.19 7.55
C LEU A 973 -3.73 -36.11 6.32
N PRO A 974 -4.91 -36.74 6.17
CA PRO A 974 -5.36 -37.28 4.89
C PRO A 974 -5.40 -36.20 3.80
N THR A 975 -5.18 -36.58 2.55
CA THR A 975 -5.14 -35.65 1.40
C THR A 975 -6.40 -34.79 1.31
N ALA A 976 -7.58 -35.38 1.52
CA ALA A 976 -8.86 -34.65 1.48
C ALA A 976 -8.97 -33.56 2.57
N GLU A 977 -8.53 -33.82 3.80
CA GLU A 977 -8.54 -32.85 4.90
C GLU A 977 -7.50 -31.74 4.69
N ARG A 978 -6.31 -32.10 4.18
CA ARG A 978 -5.28 -31.13 3.78
C ARG A 978 -5.77 -30.22 2.65
N GLU A 979 -6.43 -30.76 1.64
CA GLU A 979 -7.04 -29.96 0.58
C GLU A 979 -8.20 -29.09 1.08
N ALA A 980 -9.00 -29.58 2.02
CA ALA A 980 -10.06 -28.80 2.66
C ALA A 980 -9.48 -27.59 3.41
N LEU A 981 -8.46 -27.82 4.25
CA LEU A 981 -7.75 -26.74 4.94
C LEU A 981 -7.15 -25.71 3.96
N LEU A 982 -6.55 -26.17 2.85
CA LEU A 982 -6.02 -25.27 1.82
C LEU A 982 -7.14 -24.52 1.07
N ALA A 983 -8.32 -25.09 0.90
CA ALA A 983 -9.49 -24.39 0.35
C ALA A 983 -9.99 -23.31 1.31
N PHE A 984 -10.08 -23.62 2.62
CA PHE A 984 -10.39 -22.64 3.66
C PHE A 984 -9.40 -21.47 3.67
N LEU A 985 -8.09 -21.74 3.72
CA LEU A 985 -7.06 -20.67 3.70
C LEU A 985 -7.06 -19.84 2.41
N LYS A 986 -7.49 -20.40 1.28
CA LYS A 986 -7.70 -19.68 0.00
C LYS A 986 -9.04 -18.94 -0.09
N SER A 987 -9.95 -19.16 0.86
CA SER A 987 -11.20 -18.40 0.97
C SER A 987 -11.03 -17.09 1.74
N LEU A 988 -9.95 -16.97 2.53
CA LEU A 988 -9.59 -15.77 3.30
C LEU A 988 -9.04 -14.64 2.42
#